data_AF-A0A8S9ZYD8-F1
#
_entry.id   AF-A0A8S9ZYD8-F1
#
_cell.length_a   1.000
_cell.length_b   1.000
_cell.length_c   1.000
_cell.angle_alpha   90.00
_cell.angle_beta   90.00
_cell.angle_gamma   90.00
#
_symmetry.space_group_name_H-M   'P 1'
#
loop_
_entity.id
_entity.type
_entity.pdbx_description
1 polymer ?
#
loop_
_entity_poly.entity_id
_entity_poly.type
_entity_poly.pdbx_seq_one_letter_code
_entity_poly.pdbx_strand_id
1 'polypeptide(L)'
;MLPQPRPITYQIDTEPTRYSISNARLYFSQRHYSLSILNYIAVLKSLHTENRLKYFEEFLDTLKAFLLREANETNTHDVLRVSTIIYGTEFKFWRTIAEHYFIQGKLSKSLANFQRALLFANGDIEWLQATTSIENLKTNLFDAWHWRMINDGKRNTNFINAINSALDSRPGLRVLDIGCGSGIFSIAAASNYVHACDLDETMCKIARSCFLQNNARVKLFEMHSNKMTVIKRYNLLISETVDCAIFGERIVDTILDAKERLLEEDAILIPNKAILLFSLIEAEAIVNENIFEHSDSIAFISDCCNVEGSASKNIKRIIPPSPYTCSYVNELKNGYRLLSTPTDGIFVDFNNVDQLMKIKNGQFIKEIILTANETGLASAVCVWFRLNLFGNIEICTSPEKNYSWQQAIYPFYPPTHVKKGDIFRFEIFIKDNALRVHPLSGLSPVSVCQILRLPRWVDMMAMNDSVVRTFYFNASARYTSVLDCTDLLIDKRFSVASEYSAIRYVSNNSTCLEKAFCKPGSVILFWPFSSQGRFLDEYLTSIIGLRLRNHKTILIPVQISVNACLINSLELCKRSRLLEDKHSTYGDIDLSPMDEYRVQYFHEIETQTFDFEQISDDVELFRMDLSNSTRDLINQLTRIKQQCIFTCSKSSVCHAILYWFTLFDPSGNSLDLRRQSVAFLPSANMVNKAKELFSFFLTEVIGTFMQLPKALTQHRHQYEEPWNEEAEDKIILSRWRLFHWVFKYLHIASLSGGGYIRLGWHPEDEADWYLLRYCHRCMGFKVPRSHHCSRCRRCVMLMDHHCPWINNCVGSRNQFHFIRFLFFVLIGAIHSSIVLTSCLYKVVTTKNTLIFILIMILNTSISSISYLMDPKSKYSQLEPFDLPITSISMFIVSVLAVGLSYGIIFAVFILIFMQLHSIWQDTTGIEEQFPDAAISAKSAKIWTEYRTNGLVQRRRRKLSYCKNGMISNENNETLKIINIFMH
;
A
#
# COMPACT_ATOMS: atom_id res chain seq x y z
N MET A 1 56.28 -42.98 15.54
CA MET A 1 56.45 -42.39 16.90
C MET A 1 55.54 -41.19 17.01
N LEU A 2 54.83 -41.04 18.14
CA LEU A 2 54.14 -39.82 18.63
C LEU A 2 53.02 -39.21 17.73
N PRO A 3 52.07 -38.42 18.31
CA PRO A 3 51.57 -38.42 19.68
C PRO A 3 50.06 -38.80 19.75
N GLN A 4 49.61 -39.28 20.92
CA GLN A 4 48.17 -39.41 21.21
C GLN A 4 47.53 -38.03 21.48
N PRO A 5 46.34 -37.72 20.93
CA PRO A 5 45.54 -36.56 21.37
C PRO A 5 45.07 -36.74 22.82
N ARG A 6 45.03 -35.66 23.60
CA ARG A 6 44.44 -35.70 24.95
C ARG A 6 42.91 -35.82 24.86
N PRO A 7 42.24 -36.55 25.75
CA PRO A 7 40.79 -36.52 25.84
C PRO A 7 40.34 -35.14 26.30
N ILE A 8 39.75 -34.35 25.40
CA ILE A 8 39.02 -33.14 25.78
C ILE A 8 37.65 -33.61 26.26
N THR A 9 37.50 -33.77 27.57
CA THR A 9 36.19 -33.91 28.21
C THR A 9 35.43 -32.59 28.10
N TYR A 10 34.77 -32.37 26.97
CA TYR A 10 33.62 -31.48 26.96
C TYR A 10 32.58 -32.09 27.90
N GLN A 11 32.33 -31.42 29.02
CA GLN A 11 31.10 -31.63 29.76
C GLN A 11 29.96 -31.35 28.79
N ILE A 12 29.12 -32.35 28.55
CA ILE A 12 27.80 -32.10 28.01
C ILE A 12 27.03 -31.48 29.17
N ASP A 13 26.89 -30.15 29.17
CA ASP A 13 26.00 -29.46 30.10
C ASP A 13 24.57 -29.89 29.79
N THR A 14 24.14 -30.94 30.48
CA THR A 14 22.81 -31.54 30.42
C THR A 14 21.82 -30.71 31.23
N GLU A 15 21.82 -29.39 31.01
CA GLU A 15 20.66 -28.56 31.35
C GLU A 15 19.64 -28.69 30.21
N PRO A 16 18.55 -29.47 30.38
CA PRO A 16 17.42 -29.35 29.47
C PRO A 16 16.88 -27.93 29.63
N THR A 17 16.94 -27.14 28.56
CA THR A 17 16.35 -25.80 28.51
C THR A 17 14.83 -25.92 28.67
N ARG A 18 14.37 -25.96 29.93
CA ARG A 18 12.96 -26.13 30.30
C ARG A 18 12.18 -24.97 29.69
N TYR A 19 11.52 -25.26 28.57
CA TYR A 19 10.64 -24.32 27.91
C TYR A 19 9.62 -23.81 28.93
N SER A 20 9.51 -22.49 29.05
CA SER A 20 8.68 -21.86 30.08
C SER A 20 8.10 -20.55 29.57
N ILE A 21 6.93 -20.16 30.10
CA ILE A 21 6.31 -18.87 29.77
C ILE A 21 7.22 -17.70 30.20
N SER A 22 7.97 -17.85 31.30
CA SER A 22 8.97 -16.87 31.74
C SER A 22 10.08 -16.67 30.71
N ASN A 23 10.63 -17.77 30.17
CA ASN A 23 11.62 -17.71 29.09
C ASN A 23 11.01 -17.17 27.79
N ALA A 24 9.76 -17.54 27.47
CA ALA A 24 9.05 -17.02 26.31
C ALA A 24 8.92 -15.49 26.36
N ARG A 25 8.47 -14.94 27.50
CA ARG A 25 8.38 -13.49 27.76
C ARG A 25 9.75 -12.80 27.72
N LEU A 26 10.78 -13.42 28.29
CA LEU A 26 12.16 -12.91 28.26
C LEU A 26 12.70 -12.82 26.82
N TYR A 27 12.51 -13.87 26.01
CA TYR A 27 12.90 -13.84 24.60
C TYR A 27 12.04 -12.84 23.78
N PHE A 28 10.78 -12.61 24.15
CA PHE A 28 9.95 -11.58 23.50
C PHE A 28 10.50 -10.17 23.77
N SER A 29 10.80 -9.82 25.02
CA SER A 29 11.35 -8.50 25.37
C SER A 29 12.76 -8.28 24.77
N GLN A 30 13.58 -9.34 24.70
CA GLN A 30 14.86 -9.36 23.98
C GLN A 30 14.72 -9.37 22.44
N ARG A 31 13.51 -9.45 21.90
CA ARG A 31 13.19 -9.48 20.45
C ARG A 31 13.68 -10.74 19.72
N HIS A 32 13.94 -11.83 20.45
CA HIS A 32 14.25 -13.16 19.94
C HIS A 32 12.96 -13.98 19.67
N TYR A 33 12.09 -13.47 18.82
CA TYR A 33 10.73 -14.01 18.63
C TYR A 33 10.70 -15.48 18.21
N SER A 34 11.68 -15.98 17.44
CA SER A 34 11.78 -17.40 17.09
C SER A 34 12.03 -18.31 18.30
N LEU A 35 12.80 -17.85 19.31
CA LEU A 35 12.99 -18.58 20.57
C LEU A 35 11.78 -18.41 21.50
N SER A 36 11.16 -17.23 21.49
CA SER A 36 9.94 -16.93 22.24
C SER A 36 8.77 -17.81 21.81
N ILE A 37 8.48 -17.88 20.51
CA ILE A 37 7.37 -18.69 19.97
C ILE A 37 7.62 -20.18 20.19
N LEU A 38 8.86 -20.67 20.10
CA LEU A 38 9.21 -22.05 20.45
C LEU A 38 8.98 -22.34 21.94
N ASN A 39 9.32 -21.42 22.86
CA ASN A 39 9.05 -21.59 24.29
C ASN A 39 7.55 -21.63 24.60
N TYR A 40 6.75 -20.76 23.96
CA TYR A 40 5.29 -20.84 24.09
C TYR A 40 4.75 -22.15 23.51
N ILE A 41 5.12 -22.52 22.27
CA ILE A 41 4.64 -23.75 21.60
C ILE A 41 4.91 -24.99 22.45
N ALA A 42 6.14 -25.11 22.96
CA ALA A 42 6.56 -26.27 23.74
C ALA A 42 5.77 -26.41 25.06
N VAL A 43 5.51 -25.30 25.77
CA VAL A 43 4.67 -25.33 26.98
C VAL A 43 3.21 -25.59 26.62
N LEU A 44 2.64 -24.80 25.70
CA LEU A 44 1.21 -24.81 25.42
C LEU A 44 0.72 -26.11 24.76
N LYS A 45 1.55 -26.83 23.99
CA LYS A 45 1.24 -28.20 23.50
C LYS A 45 0.93 -29.14 24.67
N SER A 46 1.62 -29.00 25.81
CA SER A 46 1.48 -29.86 26.99
C SER A 46 0.31 -29.50 27.93
N LEU A 47 -0.30 -28.32 27.79
CA LEU A 47 -1.40 -27.88 28.64
C LEU A 47 -2.77 -28.30 28.10
N HIS A 48 -3.71 -28.59 29.00
CA HIS A 48 -5.13 -28.72 28.71
C HIS A 48 -5.73 -27.40 28.17
N THR A 49 -6.74 -27.50 27.30
CA THR A 49 -7.27 -26.40 26.48
C THR A 49 -7.61 -25.13 27.27
N GLU A 50 -8.34 -25.24 28.38
CA GLU A 50 -8.73 -24.10 29.22
C GLU A 50 -7.51 -23.31 29.75
N ASN A 51 -6.44 -24.02 30.09
CA ASN A 51 -5.20 -23.42 30.58
C ASN A 51 -4.36 -22.76 29.47
N ARG A 52 -4.63 -23.06 28.19
CA ARG A 52 -3.98 -22.39 27.05
C ARG A 52 -4.52 -20.97 26.88
N LEU A 53 -5.85 -20.79 26.94
CA LEU A 53 -6.53 -19.52 26.66
C LEU A 53 -5.99 -18.35 27.52
N LYS A 54 -5.55 -18.64 28.75
CA LYS A 54 -4.86 -17.68 29.65
C LYS A 54 -3.66 -16.96 29.03
N TYR A 55 -2.99 -17.59 28.07
CA TYR A 55 -1.78 -17.08 27.41
C TYR A 55 -2.00 -16.70 25.94
N PHE A 56 -3.26 -16.69 25.48
CA PHE A 56 -3.58 -16.60 24.05
C PHE A 56 -3.16 -15.27 23.41
N GLU A 57 -3.47 -14.13 24.02
CA GLU A 57 -3.11 -12.81 23.47
C GLU A 57 -1.57 -12.61 23.45
N GLU A 58 -0.87 -13.00 24.53
CA GLU A 58 0.61 -12.96 24.59
C GLU A 58 1.26 -13.85 23.52
N PHE A 59 0.65 -15.00 23.24
CA PHE A 59 1.05 -15.89 22.17
C PHE A 59 0.79 -15.27 20.79
N LEU A 60 -0.38 -14.66 20.55
CA LEU A 60 -0.70 -14.00 19.29
C LEU A 60 0.24 -12.84 18.98
N ASP A 61 0.59 -12.02 19.97
CA ASP A 61 1.53 -10.92 19.77
C ASP A 61 2.96 -11.42 19.51
N THR A 62 3.35 -12.52 20.15
CA THR A 62 4.60 -13.23 19.83
C THR A 62 4.58 -13.80 18.41
N LEU A 63 3.45 -14.39 17.98
CA LEU A 63 3.27 -14.94 16.64
C LEU A 63 3.30 -13.84 15.57
N LYS A 64 2.60 -12.72 15.78
CA LYS A 64 2.66 -11.54 14.89
C LYS A 64 4.10 -11.03 14.76
N ALA A 65 4.80 -10.86 15.89
CA ALA A 65 6.16 -10.34 15.90
C ALA A 65 7.20 -11.30 15.26
N PHE A 66 6.95 -12.62 15.33
CA PHE A 66 7.69 -13.64 14.58
C PHE A 66 7.38 -13.58 13.08
N LEU A 67 6.10 -13.64 12.69
CA LEU A 67 5.64 -13.65 11.29
C LEU A 67 6.05 -12.37 10.52
N LEU A 68 6.14 -11.22 11.19
CA LEU A 68 6.62 -9.97 10.60
C LEU A 68 8.14 -9.89 10.40
N ARG A 69 8.91 -10.88 10.86
CA ARG A 69 10.39 -10.84 10.90
C ARG A 69 11.09 -12.10 10.38
N GLU A 70 10.45 -13.25 10.43
CA GLU A 70 10.97 -14.48 9.82
C GLU A 70 10.90 -14.39 8.29
N ALA A 71 12.02 -14.70 7.63
CA ALA A 71 12.16 -14.67 6.18
C ALA A 71 12.23 -16.08 5.57
N ASN A 72 12.39 -17.12 6.38
CA ASN A 72 12.36 -18.51 5.94
C ASN A 72 10.92 -19.05 5.94
N GLU A 73 10.34 -19.26 4.75
CA GLU A 73 8.99 -19.81 4.60
C GLU A 73 8.82 -21.18 5.25
N THR A 74 9.88 -21.99 5.36
CA THR A 74 9.84 -23.30 6.04
C THR A 74 9.65 -23.14 7.55
N ASN A 75 10.43 -22.26 8.20
CA ASN A 75 10.27 -21.95 9.63
C ASN A 75 8.85 -21.43 9.92
N THR A 76 8.35 -20.53 9.07
CA THR A 76 7.00 -20.00 9.17
C THR A 76 5.94 -21.09 9.00
N HIS A 77 6.07 -21.97 8.00
CA HIS A 77 5.16 -23.09 7.79
C HIS A 77 5.09 -24.01 9.01
N ASP A 78 6.23 -24.40 9.57
CA ASP A 78 6.28 -25.38 10.65
C ASP A 78 5.81 -24.77 11.99
N VAL A 79 6.15 -23.51 12.27
CA VAL A 79 5.60 -22.77 13.43
C VAL A 79 4.08 -22.65 13.30
N LEU A 80 3.55 -22.30 12.12
CA LEU A 80 2.10 -22.22 11.89
C LEU A 80 1.43 -23.59 12.05
N ARG A 81 2.01 -24.67 11.49
CA ARG A 81 1.51 -26.04 11.62
C ARG A 81 1.37 -26.47 13.08
N VAL A 82 2.39 -26.27 13.91
CA VAL A 82 2.31 -26.65 15.34
C VAL A 82 1.38 -25.70 16.11
N SER A 83 1.36 -24.41 15.78
CA SER A 83 0.43 -23.44 16.39
C SER A 83 -1.05 -23.82 16.13
N THR A 84 -1.37 -24.38 14.96
CA THR A 84 -2.70 -24.91 14.64
C THR A 84 -3.12 -26.07 15.57
N ILE A 85 -2.19 -26.84 16.13
CA ILE A 85 -2.50 -27.91 17.11
C ILE A 85 -2.83 -27.31 18.50
N ILE A 86 -2.41 -26.07 18.75
CA ILE A 86 -2.56 -25.39 20.04
C ILE A 86 -3.82 -24.53 20.09
N TYR A 87 -4.05 -23.71 19.05
CA TYR A 87 -5.13 -22.72 18.94
C TYR A 87 -5.88 -22.78 17.59
N GLY A 88 -5.86 -23.91 16.89
CA GLY A 88 -6.57 -24.08 15.61
C GLY A 88 -8.10 -23.98 15.69
N THR A 89 -8.67 -23.83 16.88
CA THR A 89 -10.08 -23.57 17.16
C THR A 89 -10.41 -22.09 17.38
N GLU A 90 -9.42 -21.19 17.35
CA GLU A 90 -9.60 -19.80 17.78
C GLU A 90 -9.70 -18.83 16.60
N PHE A 91 -10.77 -18.02 16.56
CA PHE A 91 -11.00 -16.98 15.56
C PHE A 91 -9.77 -16.08 15.33
N LYS A 92 -9.25 -15.46 16.40
CA LYS A 92 -8.16 -14.48 16.33
C LYS A 92 -6.84 -15.06 15.82
N PHE A 93 -6.63 -16.37 15.98
CA PHE A 93 -5.45 -17.07 15.47
C PHE A 93 -5.50 -17.16 13.95
N TRP A 94 -6.58 -17.67 13.38
CA TRP A 94 -6.75 -17.74 11.93
C TRP A 94 -6.79 -16.35 11.28
N ARG A 95 -7.46 -15.37 11.91
CA ARG A 95 -7.44 -13.96 11.50
C ARG A 95 -6.01 -13.42 11.42
N THR A 96 -5.19 -13.64 12.45
CA THR A 96 -3.78 -13.19 12.49
C THR A 96 -2.95 -13.78 11.33
N ILE A 97 -3.18 -15.05 10.98
CA ILE A 97 -2.48 -15.71 9.86
C ILE A 97 -2.94 -15.12 8.52
N ALA A 98 -4.24 -14.87 8.37
CA ALA A 98 -4.81 -14.27 7.17
C ALA A 98 -4.29 -12.85 6.93
N GLU A 99 -4.27 -12.00 7.97
CA GLU A 99 -3.69 -10.65 7.95
C GLU A 99 -2.20 -10.68 7.55
N HIS A 100 -1.41 -11.61 8.10
CA HIS A 100 -0.01 -11.79 7.69
C HIS A 100 0.11 -12.13 6.20
N TYR A 101 -0.67 -13.09 5.67
CA TYR A 101 -0.60 -13.42 4.25
C TYR A 101 -1.12 -12.30 3.34
N PHE A 102 -2.08 -11.49 3.79
CA PHE A 102 -2.55 -10.29 3.07
C PHE A 102 -1.41 -9.27 2.92
N ILE A 103 -0.71 -8.94 4.01
CA ILE A 103 0.44 -8.02 4.02
C ILE A 103 1.60 -8.52 3.12
N GLN A 104 1.72 -9.84 2.95
CA GLN A 104 2.70 -10.46 2.05
C GLN A 104 2.23 -10.56 0.57
N GLY A 105 1.06 -10.01 0.23
CA GLY A 105 0.46 -10.12 -1.12
C GLY A 105 -0.01 -11.54 -1.49
N LYS A 106 -0.06 -12.47 -0.53
CA LYS A 106 -0.40 -13.88 -0.72
C LYS A 106 -1.92 -14.08 -0.55
N LEU A 107 -2.69 -13.33 -1.33
CA LEU A 107 -4.15 -13.20 -1.21
C LEU A 107 -4.86 -14.57 -1.19
N SER A 108 -4.53 -15.46 -2.12
CA SER A 108 -5.06 -16.84 -2.18
C SER A 108 -4.87 -17.63 -0.87
N LYS A 109 -3.77 -17.41 -0.12
CA LYS A 109 -3.53 -18.02 1.20
C LYS A 109 -4.23 -17.27 2.32
N SER A 110 -4.39 -15.96 2.19
CA SER A 110 -5.14 -15.15 3.15
C SER A 110 -6.63 -15.51 3.15
N LEU A 111 -7.27 -15.64 1.96
CA LEU A 111 -8.67 -16.10 1.81
C LEU A 111 -8.92 -17.39 2.59
N ALA A 112 -8.10 -18.43 2.36
CA ALA A 112 -8.24 -19.73 2.99
C ALA A 112 -8.07 -19.70 4.52
N ASN A 113 -7.39 -18.69 5.08
CA ASN A 113 -7.27 -18.51 6.52
C ASN A 113 -8.39 -17.62 7.11
N PHE A 114 -8.92 -16.63 6.38
CA PHE A 114 -10.15 -15.94 6.81
C PHE A 114 -11.38 -16.87 6.75
N GLN A 115 -11.48 -17.74 5.73
CA GLN A 115 -12.50 -18.81 5.66
C GLN A 115 -12.42 -19.74 6.88
N ARG A 116 -11.21 -20.07 7.37
CA ARG A 116 -11.04 -20.82 8.62
C ARG A 116 -11.42 -19.99 9.85
N ALA A 117 -11.06 -18.70 9.91
CA ALA A 117 -11.50 -17.82 10.99
C ALA A 117 -13.03 -17.80 11.11
N LEU A 118 -13.74 -17.73 9.98
CA LEU A 118 -15.20 -17.76 9.92
C LEU A 118 -15.82 -19.04 10.53
N LEU A 119 -15.19 -20.21 10.34
CA LEU A 119 -15.62 -21.48 10.95
C LEU A 119 -15.49 -21.51 12.49
N PHE A 120 -14.69 -20.60 13.06
CA PHE A 120 -14.37 -20.54 14.50
C PHE A 120 -14.79 -19.21 15.14
N ALA A 121 -15.60 -18.41 14.44
CA ALA A 121 -16.09 -17.13 14.94
C ALA A 121 -17.12 -17.32 16.07
N ASN A 122 -16.89 -16.70 17.22
CA ASN A 122 -17.82 -16.77 18.35
C ASN A 122 -18.70 -15.51 18.44
N GLY A 123 -19.95 -15.66 18.01
CA GLY A 123 -20.92 -14.56 17.96
C GLY A 123 -20.69 -13.60 16.79
N ASP A 124 -21.66 -12.69 16.60
CA ASP A 124 -21.79 -11.96 15.33
C ASP A 124 -20.55 -11.12 15.00
N ILE A 125 -19.93 -10.45 15.98
CA ILE A 125 -18.82 -9.52 15.75
C ILE A 125 -17.62 -10.21 15.10
N GLU A 126 -17.30 -11.44 15.50
CA GLU A 126 -16.19 -12.20 14.90
C GLU A 126 -16.57 -12.74 13.52
N TRP A 127 -17.79 -13.27 13.37
CA TRP A 127 -18.32 -13.78 12.09
C TRP A 127 -18.27 -12.69 11.01
N LEU A 128 -18.67 -11.50 11.42
CA LEU A 128 -18.77 -10.29 10.62
C LEU A 128 -17.39 -9.77 10.21
N GLN A 129 -16.43 -9.74 11.14
CA GLN A 129 -15.03 -9.39 10.85
C GLN A 129 -14.37 -10.35 9.84
N ALA A 130 -14.58 -11.66 9.96
CA ALA A 130 -14.07 -12.59 8.95
C ALA A 130 -14.82 -12.47 7.61
N THR A 131 -16.14 -12.33 7.62
CA THR A 131 -16.94 -12.23 6.38
C THR A 131 -16.58 -10.99 5.57
N THR A 132 -16.47 -9.81 6.20
CA THR A 132 -15.99 -8.60 5.51
C THR A 132 -14.54 -8.76 5.02
N SER A 133 -13.67 -9.41 5.80
CA SER A 133 -12.30 -9.69 5.36
C SER A 133 -12.22 -10.68 4.19
N ILE A 134 -13.16 -11.62 4.07
CA ILE A 134 -13.29 -12.56 2.94
C ILE A 134 -13.72 -11.81 1.68
N GLU A 135 -14.80 -11.04 1.75
CA GLU A 135 -15.38 -10.39 0.57
C GLU A 135 -14.50 -9.23 0.08
N ASN A 136 -13.94 -8.42 0.98
CA ASN A 136 -12.99 -7.37 0.62
C ASN A 136 -11.65 -7.94 0.10
N LEU A 137 -11.38 -9.22 0.32
CA LEU A 137 -10.23 -9.91 -0.26
C LEU A 137 -10.56 -10.61 -1.59
N LYS A 138 -11.79 -11.11 -1.78
CA LYS A 138 -12.27 -11.58 -3.10
C LYS A 138 -12.24 -10.47 -4.14
N THR A 139 -12.65 -9.25 -3.79
CA THR A 139 -12.56 -8.09 -4.71
C THR A 139 -11.13 -7.68 -5.05
N ASN A 140 -10.12 -8.15 -4.30
CA ASN A 140 -8.69 -8.03 -4.62
C ASN A 140 -8.11 -9.31 -5.29
N LEU A 141 -8.87 -10.40 -5.38
CA LEU A 141 -8.48 -11.65 -6.04
C LEU A 141 -8.95 -11.74 -7.49
N PHE A 142 -10.04 -11.04 -7.82
CA PHE A 142 -10.60 -10.98 -9.16
C PHE A 142 -11.18 -9.58 -9.39
N ASP A 143 -10.43 -8.74 -10.10
CA ASP A 143 -10.83 -7.35 -10.33
C ASP A 143 -12.17 -7.29 -11.09
N ALA A 144 -13.03 -6.35 -10.68
CA ALA A 144 -14.38 -6.17 -11.21
C ALA A 144 -14.48 -5.98 -12.75
N TRP A 145 -13.42 -5.53 -13.42
CA TRP A 145 -13.42 -5.36 -14.88
C TRP A 145 -13.45 -6.69 -15.65
N HIS A 146 -12.94 -7.79 -15.06
CA HIS A 146 -13.02 -9.10 -15.69
C HIS A 146 -14.47 -9.56 -15.89
N TRP A 147 -15.38 -9.23 -14.97
CA TRP A 147 -16.82 -9.56 -15.13
C TRP A 147 -17.41 -8.92 -16.39
N ARG A 148 -17.07 -7.65 -16.68
CA ARG A 148 -17.47 -6.99 -17.93
C ARG A 148 -16.93 -7.74 -19.16
N MET A 149 -15.68 -8.21 -19.14
CA MET A 149 -15.09 -8.95 -20.27
C MET A 149 -15.68 -10.33 -20.47
N ILE A 150 -15.90 -11.06 -19.38
CA ILE A 150 -16.52 -12.39 -19.40
C ILE A 150 -17.97 -12.27 -19.88
N ASN A 151 -18.69 -11.23 -19.47
CA ASN A 151 -20.08 -10.99 -19.88
C ASN A 151 -20.23 -10.25 -21.23
N ASP A 152 -19.14 -9.96 -21.93
CA ASP A 152 -19.17 -9.44 -23.29
C ASP A 152 -19.31 -10.59 -24.30
N GLY A 153 -20.57 -10.99 -24.53
CA GLY A 153 -20.90 -12.02 -25.52
C GLY A 153 -20.41 -11.70 -26.94
N LYS A 154 -20.22 -10.41 -27.31
CA LYS A 154 -19.67 -10.03 -28.63
C LYS A 154 -18.17 -10.33 -28.69
N ARG A 155 -17.41 -9.94 -27.67
CA ARG A 155 -15.98 -10.29 -27.49
C ARG A 155 -15.82 -11.80 -27.55
N ASN A 156 -16.55 -12.54 -26.71
CA ASN A 156 -16.45 -13.99 -26.60
C ASN A 156 -16.76 -14.67 -27.94
N THR A 157 -17.89 -14.33 -28.56
CA THR A 157 -18.32 -14.90 -29.86
C THR A 157 -17.30 -14.62 -30.96
N ASN A 158 -16.75 -13.39 -31.04
CA ASN A 158 -15.76 -13.06 -32.07
C ASN A 158 -14.43 -13.80 -31.86
N PHE A 159 -13.95 -13.94 -30.63
CA PHE A 159 -12.75 -14.75 -30.35
C PHE A 159 -12.98 -16.23 -30.64
N ILE A 160 -14.09 -16.82 -30.19
CA ILE A 160 -14.42 -18.23 -30.44
C ILE A 160 -14.58 -18.50 -31.95
N ASN A 161 -15.26 -17.62 -32.69
CA ASN A 161 -15.38 -17.73 -34.15
C ASN A 161 -14.03 -17.61 -34.87
N ALA A 162 -13.12 -16.74 -34.39
CA ALA A 162 -11.77 -16.62 -34.94
C ALA A 162 -10.91 -17.85 -34.66
N ILE A 163 -11.00 -18.43 -33.45
CA ILE A 163 -10.33 -19.67 -33.06
C ILE A 163 -10.82 -20.83 -33.94
N ASN A 164 -12.14 -21.02 -34.05
CA ASN A 164 -12.73 -22.07 -34.87
C ASN A 164 -12.33 -21.91 -36.35
N SER A 165 -12.44 -20.70 -36.90
CA SER A 165 -12.02 -20.40 -38.27
C SER A 165 -10.54 -20.71 -38.53
N ALA A 166 -9.66 -20.48 -37.55
CA ALA A 166 -8.25 -20.83 -37.66
C ALA A 166 -8.03 -22.37 -37.61
N LEU A 167 -8.72 -23.07 -36.71
CA LEU A 167 -8.68 -24.54 -36.60
C LEU A 167 -9.21 -25.23 -37.87
N ASP A 168 -10.32 -24.73 -38.44
CA ASP A 168 -10.91 -25.23 -39.68
C ASP A 168 -10.00 -24.95 -40.89
N SER A 169 -9.31 -23.79 -40.92
CA SER A 169 -8.38 -23.45 -42.00
C SER A 169 -7.13 -24.33 -42.05
N ARG A 170 -6.76 -24.97 -40.93
CA ARG A 170 -5.53 -25.76 -40.77
C ARG A 170 -5.73 -26.82 -39.67
N PRO A 171 -6.21 -28.04 -40.03
CA PRO A 171 -6.40 -29.11 -39.06
C PRO A 171 -5.10 -29.52 -38.33
N GLY A 172 -5.21 -29.93 -37.07
CA GLY A 172 -4.09 -30.45 -36.28
C GLY A 172 -3.16 -29.37 -35.69
N LEU A 173 -3.66 -28.16 -35.52
CA LEU A 173 -2.96 -27.08 -34.82
C LEU A 173 -2.64 -27.45 -33.35
N ARG A 174 -1.43 -27.10 -32.93
CA ARG A 174 -1.03 -27.06 -31.51
C ARG A 174 -1.24 -25.63 -31.05
N VAL A 175 -2.06 -25.47 -30.02
CA VAL A 175 -2.55 -24.17 -29.54
C VAL A 175 -1.81 -23.79 -28.26
N LEU A 176 -1.37 -22.53 -28.20
CA LEU A 176 -0.90 -21.88 -26.98
C LEU A 176 -1.80 -20.69 -26.65
N ASP A 177 -2.35 -20.67 -25.44
CA ASP A 177 -3.13 -19.56 -24.88
C ASP A 177 -2.29 -18.85 -23.80
N ILE A 178 -1.91 -17.58 -24.01
CA ILE A 178 -1.09 -16.79 -23.08
C ILE A 178 -1.95 -15.71 -22.42
N GLY A 179 -2.00 -15.74 -21.08
CA GLY A 179 -2.93 -14.90 -20.31
C GLY A 179 -4.34 -15.47 -20.36
N CYS A 180 -4.47 -16.78 -20.16
CA CYS A 180 -5.73 -17.48 -20.42
C CYS A 180 -6.88 -17.07 -19.47
N GLY A 181 -6.60 -16.44 -18.32
CA GLY A 181 -7.61 -15.97 -17.39
C GLY A 181 -8.50 -17.11 -16.86
N SER A 182 -9.79 -17.09 -17.19
CA SER A 182 -10.74 -18.17 -16.88
C SER A 182 -10.57 -19.43 -17.75
N GLY A 183 -9.77 -19.37 -18.82
CA GLY A 183 -9.56 -20.46 -19.77
C GLY A 183 -10.64 -20.59 -20.85
N ILE A 184 -11.58 -19.64 -20.98
CA ILE A 184 -12.68 -19.69 -21.97
C ILE A 184 -12.20 -20.00 -23.40
N PHE A 185 -11.13 -19.36 -23.87
CA PHE A 185 -10.58 -19.57 -25.22
C PHE A 185 -9.83 -20.91 -25.35
N SER A 186 -9.09 -21.30 -24.31
CA SER A 186 -8.53 -22.65 -24.20
C SER A 186 -9.58 -23.77 -24.22
N ILE A 187 -10.77 -23.55 -23.65
CA ILE A 187 -11.90 -24.51 -23.71
C ILE A 187 -12.46 -24.59 -25.13
N ALA A 188 -12.70 -23.46 -25.79
CA ALA A 188 -13.14 -23.44 -27.19
C ALA A 188 -12.16 -24.18 -28.12
N ALA A 189 -10.85 -24.06 -27.88
CA ALA A 189 -9.81 -24.76 -28.62
C ALA A 189 -9.62 -26.25 -28.24
N ALA A 190 -10.27 -26.76 -27.19
CA ALA A 190 -9.94 -28.05 -26.54
C ALA A 190 -10.24 -29.32 -27.38
N SER A 191 -10.78 -29.16 -28.59
CA SER A 191 -10.81 -30.19 -29.63
C SER A 191 -9.41 -30.56 -30.15
N ASN A 192 -8.44 -29.67 -29.99
CA ASN A 192 -7.06 -29.79 -30.46
C ASN A 192 -6.07 -29.91 -29.28
N TYR A 193 -4.77 -29.94 -29.58
CA TYR A 193 -3.72 -29.99 -28.55
C TYR A 193 -3.52 -28.59 -27.94
N VAL A 194 -4.15 -28.32 -26.79
CA VAL A 194 -4.11 -27.00 -26.12
C VAL A 194 -3.22 -26.99 -24.88
N HIS A 195 -2.27 -26.06 -24.87
CA HIS A 195 -1.55 -25.64 -23.66
C HIS A 195 -1.95 -24.19 -23.33
N ALA A 196 -2.07 -23.87 -22.04
CA ALA A 196 -2.44 -22.56 -21.54
C ALA A 196 -1.44 -22.08 -20.49
N CYS A 197 -1.21 -20.78 -20.35
CA CYS A 197 -0.45 -20.23 -19.24
C CYS A 197 -1.02 -18.91 -18.70
N ASP A 198 -0.88 -18.76 -17.38
CA ASP A 198 -1.18 -17.52 -16.68
C ASP A 198 -0.14 -17.27 -15.59
N LEU A 199 -0.01 -16.03 -15.15
CA LEU A 199 0.90 -15.63 -14.06
C LEU A 199 0.19 -15.64 -12.70
N ASP A 200 -1.12 -15.43 -12.62
CA ASP A 200 -1.83 -15.35 -11.34
C ASP A 200 -2.22 -16.74 -10.80
N GLU A 201 -1.98 -16.94 -9.49
CA GLU A 201 -2.25 -18.19 -8.77
C GLU A 201 -3.77 -18.46 -8.64
N THR A 202 -4.60 -17.43 -8.69
CA THR A 202 -6.06 -17.51 -8.53
C THR A 202 -6.74 -17.75 -9.88
N MET A 203 -6.34 -17.04 -10.94
CA MET A 203 -6.78 -17.32 -12.30
C MET A 203 -6.39 -18.75 -12.70
N CYS A 204 -5.20 -19.21 -12.33
CA CYS A 204 -4.80 -20.60 -12.52
C CYS A 204 -5.67 -21.64 -11.79
N LYS A 205 -6.37 -21.28 -10.71
CA LYS A 205 -7.32 -22.17 -10.03
C LYS A 205 -8.69 -22.13 -10.72
N ILE A 206 -9.17 -20.94 -11.05
CA ILE A 206 -10.41 -20.74 -11.81
C ILE A 206 -10.35 -21.48 -13.14
N ALA A 207 -9.27 -21.30 -13.91
CA ALA A 207 -9.04 -21.98 -15.19
C ALA A 207 -9.09 -23.51 -15.06
N ARG A 208 -8.40 -24.10 -14.08
CA ARG A 208 -8.47 -25.55 -13.84
C ARG A 208 -9.89 -26.01 -13.53
N SER A 209 -10.62 -25.28 -12.69
CA SER A 209 -12.00 -25.62 -12.34
C SER A 209 -12.91 -25.55 -13.56
N CYS A 210 -12.77 -24.53 -14.41
CA CYS A 210 -13.50 -24.41 -15.67
C CYS A 210 -13.11 -25.53 -16.66
N PHE A 211 -11.82 -25.90 -16.77
CA PHE A 211 -11.37 -27.01 -17.60
C PHE A 211 -11.98 -28.35 -17.14
N LEU A 212 -12.01 -28.61 -15.83
CA LEU A 212 -12.64 -29.81 -15.27
C LEU A 212 -14.14 -29.83 -15.53
N GLN A 213 -14.84 -28.73 -15.29
CA GLN A 213 -16.29 -28.59 -15.49
C GLN A 213 -16.69 -28.85 -16.96
N ASN A 214 -15.87 -28.39 -17.92
CA ASN A 214 -16.10 -28.57 -19.35
C ASN A 214 -15.45 -29.84 -19.93
N ASN A 215 -14.86 -30.71 -19.09
CA ASN A 215 -14.07 -31.89 -19.51
C ASN A 215 -12.93 -31.58 -20.52
N ALA A 216 -12.46 -30.33 -20.54
CA ALA A 216 -11.53 -29.79 -21.53
C ALA A 216 -10.09 -30.27 -21.27
N ARG A 217 -9.44 -30.83 -22.31
CA ARG A 217 -8.10 -31.43 -22.21
C ARG A 217 -6.97 -30.40 -22.36
N VAL A 218 -7.01 -29.37 -21.54
CA VAL A 218 -6.03 -28.26 -21.55
C VAL A 218 -4.92 -28.50 -20.53
N LYS A 219 -3.65 -28.31 -20.93
CA LYS A 219 -2.52 -28.31 -19.99
C LYS A 219 -2.17 -26.88 -19.56
N LEU A 220 -2.50 -26.55 -18.32
CA LEU A 220 -2.15 -25.27 -17.70
C LEU A 220 -0.72 -25.23 -17.16
N PHE A 221 -0.04 -24.09 -17.33
CA PHE A 221 1.24 -23.75 -16.74
C PHE A 221 1.09 -22.50 -15.85
N GLU A 222 1.36 -22.64 -14.55
CA GLU A 222 1.34 -21.53 -13.57
C GLU A 222 2.62 -20.69 -13.65
N MET A 223 2.81 -20.01 -14.77
CA MET A 223 3.94 -19.12 -15.03
C MET A 223 3.67 -18.20 -16.23
N HIS A 224 4.27 -17.01 -16.17
CA HIS A 224 4.49 -16.18 -17.36
C HIS A 224 5.22 -16.97 -18.45
N SER A 225 4.72 -16.85 -19.69
CA SER A 225 5.27 -17.38 -20.95
C SER A 225 6.81 -17.36 -21.08
N ASN A 226 7.48 -16.31 -20.61
CA ASN A 226 8.94 -16.17 -20.63
C ASN A 226 9.71 -17.20 -19.78
N LYS A 227 9.02 -18.02 -18.99
CA LYS A 227 9.59 -19.17 -18.25
C LYS A 227 9.21 -20.52 -18.83
N MET A 228 8.29 -20.55 -19.81
CA MET A 228 7.89 -21.79 -20.46
C MET A 228 9.03 -22.35 -21.30
N THR A 229 9.24 -23.65 -21.16
CA THR A 229 10.11 -24.47 -22.03
C THR A 229 9.25 -25.57 -22.66
N VAL A 230 9.44 -25.83 -23.95
CA VAL A 230 8.58 -26.70 -24.74
C VAL A 230 9.41 -27.60 -25.66
N ILE A 231 8.99 -28.86 -25.82
CA ILE A 231 9.69 -29.87 -26.65
C ILE A 231 9.27 -29.74 -28.12
N LYS A 232 8.04 -29.26 -28.37
CA LYS A 232 7.53 -28.87 -29.69
C LYS A 232 6.96 -27.47 -29.59
N ARG A 233 7.21 -26.65 -30.61
CA ARG A 233 6.63 -25.32 -30.76
C ARG A 233 5.15 -25.41 -31.16
N TYR A 234 4.41 -24.32 -31.01
CA TYR A 234 2.99 -24.20 -31.34
C TYR A 234 2.78 -23.44 -32.66
N ASN A 235 1.69 -23.72 -33.35
CA ASN A 235 1.36 -23.09 -34.63
C ASN A 235 0.02 -22.33 -34.63
N LEU A 236 -0.64 -22.24 -33.47
CA LEU A 236 -1.65 -21.22 -33.17
C LEU A 236 -1.32 -20.58 -31.81
N LEU A 237 -1.21 -19.25 -31.79
CA LEU A 237 -1.18 -18.44 -30.56
C LEU A 237 -2.53 -17.75 -30.35
N ILE A 238 -3.05 -17.83 -29.14
CA ILE A 238 -4.11 -16.96 -28.60
C ILE A 238 -3.46 -16.10 -27.51
N SER A 239 -3.69 -14.78 -27.52
CA SER A 239 -3.14 -13.86 -26.52
C SER A 239 -4.00 -12.60 -26.40
N GLU A 240 -4.88 -12.53 -25.38
CA GLU A 240 -5.72 -11.36 -25.10
C GLU A 240 -5.13 -10.45 -24.02
N THR A 241 -3.81 -10.30 -24.03
CA THR A 241 -3.08 -9.43 -23.08
C THR A 241 -3.03 -7.99 -23.61
N VAL A 242 -4.18 -7.33 -23.73
CA VAL A 242 -4.31 -6.00 -24.34
C VAL A 242 -5.13 -5.02 -23.48
N ASP A 243 -4.52 -3.89 -23.13
CA ASP A 243 -5.22 -2.80 -22.46
C ASP A 243 -5.97 -1.90 -23.47
N CYS A 244 -6.64 -0.85 -22.96
CA CYS A 244 -7.37 0.13 -23.79
C CYS A 244 -6.52 0.83 -24.87
N ALA A 245 -5.18 0.79 -24.75
CA ALA A 245 -4.23 1.30 -25.73
C ALA A 245 -3.30 0.21 -26.33
N ILE A 246 -3.71 -1.08 -26.28
CA ILE A 246 -2.99 -2.28 -26.75
C ILE A 246 -1.68 -2.62 -26.01
N PHE A 247 -0.83 -1.64 -25.70
CA PHE A 247 0.57 -1.88 -25.33
C PHE A 247 0.81 -2.13 -23.83
N GLY A 248 -0.07 -1.68 -22.94
CA GLY A 248 0.16 -1.61 -21.49
C GLY A 248 0.44 -2.97 -20.85
N GLU A 249 -0.26 -4.01 -21.32
CA GLU A 249 -0.07 -5.41 -20.90
C GLU A 249 1.08 -6.13 -21.64
N ARG A 250 1.86 -5.38 -22.43
CA ARG A 250 3.12 -5.81 -23.05
C ARG A 250 2.99 -6.91 -24.10
N ILE A 251 1.85 -7.00 -24.82
CA ILE A 251 1.65 -7.93 -25.94
C ILE A 251 2.84 -7.99 -26.93
N VAL A 252 3.49 -6.85 -27.19
CA VAL A 252 4.68 -6.76 -28.06
C VAL A 252 5.88 -7.54 -27.50
N ASP A 253 6.14 -7.47 -26.19
CA ASP A 253 7.18 -8.29 -25.54
C ASP A 253 6.81 -9.78 -25.60
N THR A 254 5.55 -10.10 -25.31
CA THR A 254 5.01 -11.47 -25.26
C THR A 254 5.07 -12.17 -26.62
N ILE A 255 4.64 -11.50 -27.70
CA ILE A 255 4.64 -12.08 -29.05
C ILE A 255 6.06 -12.24 -29.61
N LEU A 256 6.98 -11.32 -29.30
CA LEU A 256 8.39 -11.48 -29.68
C LEU A 256 9.04 -12.68 -28.99
N ASP A 257 8.88 -12.82 -27.67
CA ASP A 257 9.38 -13.97 -26.89
C ASP A 257 8.73 -15.29 -27.34
N ALA A 258 7.44 -15.25 -27.70
CA ALA A 258 6.73 -16.40 -28.23
C ALA A 258 7.25 -16.81 -29.63
N LYS A 259 7.41 -15.88 -30.58
CA LYS A 259 7.98 -16.18 -31.90
C LYS A 259 9.42 -16.70 -31.81
N GLU A 260 10.24 -16.12 -30.93
CA GLU A 260 11.62 -16.55 -30.73
C GLU A 260 11.72 -18.02 -30.26
N ARG A 261 10.92 -18.41 -29.26
CA ARG A 261 11.14 -19.67 -28.52
C ARG A 261 9.99 -20.69 -28.54
N LEU A 262 8.74 -20.24 -28.67
CA LEU A 262 7.54 -21.04 -28.42
C LEU A 262 6.76 -21.38 -29.69
N LEU A 263 6.82 -20.56 -30.74
CA LEU A 263 6.00 -20.71 -31.95
C LEU A 263 6.80 -21.21 -33.15
N GLU A 264 6.15 -21.91 -34.07
CA GLU A 264 6.70 -22.16 -35.42
C GLU A 264 6.72 -20.84 -36.23
N GLU A 265 7.53 -20.77 -37.29
CA GLU A 265 7.60 -19.57 -38.15
C GLU A 265 6.25 -19.26 -38.84
N ASP A 266 5.49 -20.30 -39.18
CA ASP A 266 4.17 -20.22 -39.84
C ASP A 266 2.98 -20.13 -38.86
N ALA A 267 3.24 -19.81 -37.59
CA ALA A 267 2.21 -19.80 -36.56
C ALA A 267 1.15 -18.70 -36.78
N ILE A 268 -0.12 -19.12 -36.77
CA ILE A 268 -1.27 -18.21 -36.76
C ILE A 268 -1.30 -17.48 -35.42
N LEU A 269 -1.61 -16.18 -35.45
CA LEU A 269 -1.80 -15.37 -34.24
C LEU A 269 -3.25 -14.88 -34.16
N ILE A 270 -3.84 -14.98 -32.97
CA ILE A 270 -5.12 -14.36 -32.61
C ILE A 270 -4.86 -13.50 -31.36
N PRO A 271 -4.85 -12.15 -31.46
CA PRO A 271 -5.05 -11.33 -32.66
C PRO A 271 -3.85 -11.32 -33.62
N ASN A 272 -4.07 -10.98 -34.89
CA ASN A 272 -2.98 -10.80 -35.86
C ASN A 272 -2.59 -9.34 -36.12
N LYS A 273 -3.53 -8.38 -36.01
CA LYS A 273 -3.29 -6.95 -36.26
C LYS A 273 -4.10 -6.06 -35.33
N ALA A 274 -3.57 -4.88 -35.01
CA ALA A 274 -4.27 -3.83 -34.29
C ALA A 274 -4.17 -2.48 -35.03
N ILE A 275 -5.23 -1.68 -35.01
CA ILE A 275 -5.27 -0.31 -35.54
C ILE A 275 -5.80 0.60 -34.44
N LEU A 276 -5.03 1.61 -34.02
CA LEU A 276 -5.48 2.58 -33.03
C LEU A 276 -6.02 3.84 -33.72
N LEU A 277 -7.21 4.26 -33.31
CA LEU A 277 -7.98 5.38 -33.83
C LEU A 277 -8.01 6.51 -32.79
N PHE A 278 -7.91 7.74 -33.27
CA PHE A 278 -7.73 8.94 -32.44
C PHE A 278 -8.79 9.98 -32.79
N SER A 279 -9.38 10.62 -31.78
CA SER A 279 -10.34 11.72 -31.96
C SER A 279 -10.17 12.80 -30.90
N LEU A 280 -10.36 14.07 -31.26
CA LEU A 280 -10.58 15.15 -30.30
C LEU A 280 -11.94 14.96 -29.63
N ILE A 281 -12.03 15.17 -28.32
CA ILE A 281 -13.30 15.07 -27.57
C ILE A 281 -13.57 16.27 -26.66
N GLU A 282 -14.85 16.60 -26.56
CA GLU A 282 -15.44 17.48 -25.54
C GLU A 282 -16.18 16.59 -24.54
N ALA A 283 -15.76 16.62 -23.27
CA ALA A 283 -16.41 15.89 -22.18
C ALA A 283 -16.16 16.60 -20.85
N GLU A 284 -17.22 17.10 -20.21
CA GLU A 284 -17.12 17.89 -18.99
C GLU A 284 -16.53 17.09 -17.82
N ALA A 285 -16.95 15.83 -17.68
CA ALA A 285 -16.42 14.90 -16.67
C ALA A 285 -14.88 14.77 -16.76
N ILE A 286 -14.33 14.62 -17.97
CA ILE A 286 -12.88 14.50 -18.18
C ILE A 286 -12.13 15.78 -17.80
N VAL A 287 -12.72 16.97 -17.99
CA VAL A 287 -12.15 18.22 -17.48
C VAL A 287 -12.20 18.21 -15.94
N ASN A 288 -13.37 17.97 -15.35
CA ASN A 288 -13.58 17.99 -13.90
C ASN A 288 -12.73 16.96 -13.13
N GLU A 289 -12.40 15.81 -13.75
CA GLU A 289 -11.51 14.79 -13.21
C GLU A 289 -10.01 15.16 -13.27
N ASN A 290 -9.60 16.03 -14.21
CA ASN A 290 -8.19 16.20 -14.56
C ASN A 290 -7.64 17.61 -14.42
N ILE A 291 -8.49 18.62 -14.25
CA ILE A 291 -8.14 20.04 -14.30
C ILE A 291 -8.97 20.78 -13.23
N PHE A 292 -8.32 21.62 -12.43
CA PHE A 292 -8.99 22.52 -11.48
C PHE A 292 -8.28 23.88 -11.47
N GLU A 293 -8.99 24.94 -11.86
CA GLU A 293 -8.46 26.30 -11.90
C GLU A 293 -8.78 27.04 -10.60
N HIS A 294 -7.75 27.45 -9.85
CA HIS A 294 -7.89 28.06 -8.52
C HIS A 294 -7.78 29.59 -8.55
N SER A 295 -7.10 30.13 -9.56
CA SER A 295 -7.08 31.54 -9.94
C SER A 295 -6.47 31.70 -11.34
N ASP A 296 -6.61 32.90 -11.88
CA ASP A 296 -5.96 33.41 -13.11
C ASP A 296 -4.42 33.20 -13.16
N SER A 297 -3.80 32.77 -12.06
CA SER A 297 -2.36 32.49 -11.95
C SER A 297 -2.01 31.05 -11.56
N ILE A 298 -2.97 30.23 -11.13
CA ILE A 298 -2.71 28.87 -10.60
C ILE A 298 -3.77 27.87 -11.11
N ALA A 299 -3.32 26.90 -11.91
CA ALA A 299 -4.09 25.71 -12.26
C ALA A 299 -3.47 24.45 -11.66
N PHE A 300 -4.32 23.52 -11.26
CA PHE A 300 -3.97 22.17 -10.84
C PHE A 300 -4.38 21.19 -11.94
N ILE A 301 -3.52 20.22 -12.27
CA ILE A 301 -3.79 19.18 -13.28
C ILE A 301 -3.43 17.78 -12.77
N SER A 302 -3.99 16.74 -13.40
CA SER A 302 -3.71 15.34 -13.06
C SER A 302 -2.30 14.86 -13.44
N ASP A 303 -2.01 13.60 -13.12
CA ASP A 303 -0.72 12.94 -13.43
C ASP A 303 -0.59 12.48 -14.90
N CYS A 304 -1.67 12.48 -15.67
CA CYS A 304 -1.70 12.12 -17.09
C CYS A 304 -1.97 13.31 -18.02
N CYS A 305 -2.50 14.43 -17.51
CA CYS A 305 -2.79 15.62 -18.30
C CYS A 305 -1.54 16.18 -19.00
N ASN A 306 -1.59 16.33 -20.33
CA ASN A 306 -0.57 17.00 -21.13
C ASN A 306 -0.60 18.53 -20.95
N VAL A 307 0.52 19.18 -21.21
CA VAL A 307 0.63 20.64 -21.32
C VAL A 307 1.48 20.93 -22.55
N GLU A 308 1.12 21.93 -23.36
CA GLU A 308 1.96 22.35 -24.48
C GLU A 308 3.28 22.91 -23.96
N GLY A 309 4.41 22.45 -24.53
CA GLY A 309 5.71 22.99 -24.18
C GLY A 309 5.87 24.39 -24.74
N SER A 310 6.11 25.39 -23.90
CA SER A 310 6.40 26.76 -24.35
C SER A 310 7.47 26.73 -25.45
N ALA A 311 7.19 27.35 -26.60
CA ALA A 311 8.01 27.30 -27.81
C ALA A 311 9.39 28.02 -27.70
N SER A 312 9.81 28.34 -26.48
CA SER A 312 11.19 28.70 -26.14
C SER A 312 12.13 27.54 -26.49
N LYS A 313 12.99 27.77 -27.49
CA LYS A 313 13.91 26.77 -28.04
C LYS A 313 14.75 26.14 -26.92
N ASN A 314 14.76 24.80 -26.86
CA ASN A 314 15.46 23.91 -25.90
C ASN A 314 14.70 23.44 -24.65
N ILE A 315 13.39 23.69 -24.49
CA ILE A 315 12.60 22.98 -23.46
C ILE A 315 12.43 21.49 -23.86
N LYS A 316 12.79 20.58 -22.95
CA LYS A 316 12.63 19.12 -23.15
C LYS A 316 11.15 18.73 -23.07
N ARG A 317 10.70 17.78 -23.91
CA ARG A 317 9.33 17.22 -23.90
C ARG A 317 8.83 16.96 -22.47
N ILE A 318 7.78 17.67 -22.04
CA ILE A 318 7.20 17.52 -20.70
C ILE A 318 6.22 16.34 -20.73
N ILE A 319 6.79 15.13 -20.73
CA ILE A 319 6.02 13.88 -20.72
C ILE A 319 5.33 13.75 -19.34
N PRO A 320 3.98 13.61 -19.27
CA PRO A 320 3.27 13.40 -18.01
C PRO A 320 3.75 12.11 -17.31
N PRO A 321 3.77 12.03 -15.96
CA PRO A 321 4.14 10.81 -15.25
C PRO A 321 3.38 9.57 -15.74
N SER A 322 2.05 9.62 -15.69
CA SER A 322 1.16 8.56 -16.18
C SER A 322 0.84 8.76 -17.66
N PRO A 323 0.59 7.69 -18.43
CA PRO A 323 0.48 7.79 -19.88
C PRO A 323 -0.88 8.33 -20.36
N TYR A 324 -1.96 7.89 -19.71
CA TYR A 324 -3.36 8.21 -19.98
C TYR A 324 -4.18 7.96 -18.70
N THR A 325 -5.46 8.30 -18.73
CA THR A 325 -6.48 7.66 -17.90
C THR A 325 -7.36 6.74 -18.76
N CYS A 326 -8.08 5.81 -18.14
CA CYS A 326 -8.91 4.82 -18.83
C CYS A 326 -10.36 5.06 -18.43
N SER A 327 -11.26 5.25 -19.40
CA SER A 327 -12.67 5.55 -19.12
C SER A 327 -13.62 4.86 -20.08
N TYR A 328 -14.84 4.59 -19.61
CA TYR A 328 -15.97 4.20 -20.43
C TYR A 328 -16.62 5.49 -20.94
N VAL A 329 -16.24 5.95 -22.14
CA VAL A 329 -16.60 7.29 -22.65
C VAL A 329 -18.11 7.44 -22.86
N ASN A 330 -18.78 6.34 -23.16
CA ASN A 330 -20.23 6.17 -23.20
C ASN A 330 -20.93 6.26 -21.83
N GLU A 331 -20.21 6.03 -20.73
CA GLU A 331 -20.69 6.14 -19.34
C GLU A 331 -20.22 7.44 -18.66
N LEU A 332 -19.79 8.45 -19.42
CA LEU A 332 -19.41 9.74 -18.85
C LEU A 332 -20.62 10.58 -18.47
N LYS A 333 -20.57 11.16 -17.27
CA LYS A 333 -21.53 12.17 -16.80
C LYS A 333 -21.57 13.37 -17.74
N ASN A 334 -22.79 13.83 -18.04
CA ASN A 334 -23.11 14.83 -19.06
C ASN A 334 -22.71 14.44 -20.51
N GLY A 335 -22.29 13.18 -20.73
CA GLY A 335 -21.94 12.63 -22.03
C GLY A 335 -20.61 13.15 -22.59
N TYR A 336 -20.46 13.00 -23.91
CA TYR A 336 -19.30 13.46 -24.67
C TYR A 336 -19.71 13.85 -26.09
N ARG A 337 -18.87 14.62 -26.78
CA ARG A 337 -18.93 14.85 -28.23
C ARG A 337 -17.58 14.54 -28.87
N LEU A 338 -17.59 13.83 -29.99
CA LEU A 338 -16.44 13.78 -30.90
C LEU A 338 -16.37 15.12 -31.64
N LEU A 339 -15.24 15.83 -31.52
CA LEU A 339 -15.00 17.10 -32.24
C LEU A 339 -14.23 16.89 -33.55
N SER A 340 -13.55 15.75 -33.72
CA SER A 340 -12.98 15.32 -34.99
C SER A 340 -13.55 13.96 -35.40
N THR A 341 -13.50 13.66 -36.69
CA THR A 341 -13.66 12.29 -37.19
C THR A 341 -12.53 11.39 -36.63
N PRO A 342 -12.77 10.09 -36.43
CA PRO A 342 -11.73 9.16 -35.98
C PRO A 342 -10.65 8.96 -37.06
N THR A 343 -9.38 9.25 -36.71
CA THR A 343 -8.23 9.10 -37.60
C THR A 343 -7.39 7.87 -37.22
N ASP A 344 -7.08 7.01 -38.20
CA ASP A 344 -6.17 5.87 -38.03
C ASP A 344 -4.72 6.36 -37.76
N GLY A 345 -4.32 6.31 -36.49
CA GLY A 345 -3.02 6.82 -36.04
C GLY A 345 -1.90 5.77 -36.09
N ILE A 346 -2.14 4.56 -35.57
CA ILE A 346 -1.13 3.50 -35.49
C ILE A 346 -1.70 2.21 -36.08
N PHE A 347 -0.92 1.56 -36.93
CA PHE A 347 -1.16 0.20 -37.42
C PHE A 347 -0.05 -0.71 -36.85
N VAL A 348 -0.41 -1.85 -36.28
CA VAL A 348 0.50 -2.87 -35.74
C VAL A 348 0.16 -4.20 -36.40
N ASP A 349 1.16 -4.83 -37.03
CA ASP A 349 1.07 -6.22 -37.47
C ASP A 349 1.89 -7.10 -36.53
N PHE A 350 1.23 -8.01 -35.82
CA PHE A 350 1.90 -8.89 -34.85
C PHE A 350 2.78 -9.96 -35.51
N ASN A 351 2.75 -10.08 -36.84
CA ASN A 351 3.70 -10.89 -37.60
C ASN A 351 4.94 -10.12 -38.07
N ASN A 352 4.92 -8.78 -38.05
CA ASN A 352 6.04 -7.95 -38.49
C ASN A 352 7.06 -7.74 -37.36
N VAL A 353 7.99 -8.69 -37.22
CA VAL A 353 9.02 -8.69 -36.16
C VAL A 353 9.84 -7.40 -36.15
N ASP A 354 10.19 -6.84 -37.32
CA ASP A 354 10.92 -5.56 -37.41
C ASP A 354 10.12 -4.38 -36.86
N GLN A 355 8.80 -4.36 -37.10
CA GLN A 355 7.91 -3.35 -36.54
C GLN A 355 7.80 -3.50 -35.02
N LEU A 356 7.58 -4.72 -34.53
CA LEU A 356 7.50 -5.01 -33.10
C LEU A 356 8.80 -4.66 -32.37
N MET A 357 9.96 -4.92 -32.97
CA MET A 357 11.27 -4.55 -32.42
C MET A 357 11.48 -3.03 -32.40
N LYS A 358 11.05 -2.29 -33.43
CA LYS A 358 11.06 -0.80 -33.41
C LYS A 358 10.15 -0.23 -32.32
N ILE A 359 8.99 -0.84 -32.08
CA ILE A 359 8.08 -0.48 -30.98
C ILE A 359 8.75 -0.74 -29.62
N LYS A 360 9.24 -1.97 -29.40
CA LYS A 360 9.91 -2.40 -28.15
C LYS A 360 11.14 -1.55 -27.80
N ASN A 361 11.91 -1.14 -28.81
CA ASN A 361 13.09 -0.29 -28.63
C ASN A 361 12.76 1.21 -28.48
N GLY A 362 11.48 1.61 -28.50
CA GLY A 362 11.06 3.02 -28.40
C GLY A 362 11.45 3.86 -29.63
N GLN A 363 11.65 3.21 -30.77
CA GLN A 363 12.01 3.83 -32.05
C GLN A 363 10.77 4.19 -32.89
N PHE A 364 9.57 3.78 -32.47
CA PHE A 364 8.31 4.16 -33.11
C PHE A 364 7.88 5.57 -32.66
N ILE A 365 7.97 6.53 -33.58
CA ILE A 365 7.47 7.90 -33.45
C ILE A 365 6.74 8.25 -34.76
N LYS A 366 5.56 8.87 -34.68
CA LYS A 366 4.77 9.36 -35.81
C LYS A 366 4.08 10.67 -35.43
N GLU A 367 3.78 11.52 -36.42
CA GLU A 367 2.85 12.65 -36.25
C GLU A 367 1.43 12.23 -36.66
N ILE A 368 0.43 12.63 -35.90
CA ILE A 368 -0.98 12.56 -36.28
C ILE A 368 -1.59 13.96 -36.31
N ILE A 369 -2.44 14.19 -37.30
CA ILE A 369 -3.18 15.43 -37.51
C ILE A 369 -4.66 15.13 -37.25
N LEU A 370 -5.28 15.90 -36.36
CA LEU A 370 -6.72 15.85 -36.09
C LEU A 370 -7.34 17.20 -36.49
N THR A 371 -8.29 17.17 -37.42
CA THR A 371 -9.03 18.35 -37.85
C THR A 371 -10.37 18.41 -37.13
N ALA A 372 -10.71 19.55 -36.54
CA ALA A 372 -12.02 19.76 -35.93
C ALA A 372 -13.11 19.74 -37.00
N ASN A 373 -13.97 18.73 -36.96
CA ASN A 373 -15.16 18.62 -37.79
C ASN A 373 -16.33 19.40 -37.17
N GLU A 374 -16.31 19.67 -35.87
CA GLU A 374 -17.34 20.43 -35.15
C GLU A 374 -16.73 21.48 -34.22
N THR A 375 -17.53 22.50 -33.89
CA THR A 375 -17.16 23.56 -32.94
C THR A 375 -17.48 23.14 -31.50
N GLY A 376 -16.57 23.39 -30.56
CA GLY A 376 -16.71 22.98 -29.14
C GLY A 376 -15.46 23.28 -28.31
N LEU A 377 -15.38 22.73 -27.10
CA LEU A 377 -14.24 22.77 -26.19
C LEU A 377 -13.49 21.43 -26.21
N ALA A 378 -12.37 21.34 -26.92
CA ALA A 378 -11.54 20.15 -26.92
C ALA A 378 -10.82 20.02 -25.57
N SER A 379 -11.01 18.87 -24.93
CA SER A 379 -10.58 18.57 -23.55
C SER A 379 -9.52 17.47 -23.48
N ALA A 380 -9.58 16.52 -24.42
CA ALA A 380 -8.68 15.40 -24.52
C ALA A 380 -8.58 14.88 -25.95
N VAL A 381 -7.55 14.06 -26.22
CA VAL A 381 -7.59 13.08 -27.30
C VAL A 381 -8.12 11.76 -26.71
N CYS A 382 -9.19 11.24 -27.31
CA CYS A 382 -9.71 9.90 -27.04
C CYS A 382 -9.09 8.90 -28.03
N VAL A 383 -8.68 7.74 -27.53
CA VAL A 383 -8.05 6.67 -28.32
C VAL A 383 -8.71 5.33 -28.02
N TRP A 384 -9.01 4.58 -29.08
CA TRP A 384 -9.51 3.21 -29.03
C TRP A 384 -8.89 2.41 -30.17
N PHE A 385 -9.26 1.13 -30.32
CA PHE A 385 -8.67 0.26 -31.33
C PHE A 385 -9.67 -0.58 -32.12
N ARG A 386 -9.23 -0.98 -33.30
CA ARG A 386 -9.72 -2.13 -34.06
C ARG A 386 -8.70 -3.26 -33.94
N LEU A 387 -9.16 -4.48 -33.69
CA LEU A 387 -8.35 -5.66 -33.44
C LEU A 387 -8.80 -6.78 -34.36
N ASN A 388 -8.03 -7.05 -35.42
CA ASN A 388 -8.32 -8.14 -36.34
C ASN A 388 -7.83 -9.46 -35.72
N LEU A 389 -8.78 -10.37 -35.49
CA LEU A 389 -8.55 -11.63 -34.81
C LEU A 389 -8.02 -12.66 -35.81
N PHE A 390 -8.85 -13.03 -36.79
CA PHE A 390 -8.49 -13.92 -37.89
C PHE A 390 -9.36 -13.62 -39.12
N GLY A 391 -8.76 -13.59 -40.31
CA GLY A 391 -9.46 -13.27 -41.56
C GLY A 391 -10.19 -11.93 -41.50
N ASN A 392 -11.52 -11.96 -41.68
CA ASN A 392 -12.37 -10.76 -41.65
C ASN A 392 -13.00 -10.50 -40.26
N ILE A 393 -12.64 -11.27 -39.22
CA ILE A 393 -13.23 -11.14 -37.87
C ILE A 393 -12.46 -10.06 -37.09
N GLU A 394 -13.16 -9.01 -36.68
CA GLU A 394 -12.59 -7.83 -36.01
C GLU A 394 -13.43 -7.41 -34.78
N ILE A 395 -12.74 -7.00 -33.71
CA ILE A 395 -13.33 -6.28 -32.57
C ILE A 395 -12.98 -4.79 -32.69
N CYS A 396 -13.93 -3.90 -32.39
CA CYS A 396 -13.73 -2.46 -32.45
C CYS A 396 -14.19 -1.80 -31.14
N THR A 397 -13.26 -1.33 -30.33
CA THR A 397 -13.50 -0.80 -28.97
C THR A 397 -13.93 0.68 -28.95
N SER A 398 -14.56 1.15 -30.02
CA SER A 398 -15.08 2.52 -30.07
C SER A 398 -16.23 2.73 -29.06
N PRO A 399 -16.40 3.95 -28.52
CA PRO A 399 -17.45 4.25 -27.54
C PRO A 399 -18.87 3.85 -27.99
N GLU A 400 -19.14 3.89 -29.30
CA GLU A 400 -20.44 3.56 -29.90
C GLU A 400 -20.76 2.06 -29.92
N LYS A 401 -19.77 1.17 -29.81
CA LYS A 401 -19.96 -0.27 -30.02
C LYS A 401 -20.32 -1.04 -28.75
N ASN A 402 -20.14 -0.44 -27.58
CA ASN A 402 -20.41 -1.02 -26.26
C ASN A 402 -19.79 -2.44 -26.13
N TYR A 403 -18.47 -2.50 -26.20
CA TYR A 403 -17.63 -3.64 -25.79
C TYR A 403 -17.09 -3.40 -24.36
N SER A 404 -16.51 -4.44 -23.73
CA SER A 404 -16.01 -4.41 -22.36
C SER A 404 -14.78 -3.53 -22.10
N TRP A 405 -13.98 -3.21 -23.13
CA TRP A 405 -12.78 -2.37 -22.96
C TRP A 405 -13.13 -0.88 -22.83
N GLN A 406 -12.40 -0.19 -21.97
CA GLN A 406 -12.37 1.27 -21.87
C GLN A 406 -11.64 1.89 -23.07
N GLN A 407 -11.77 3.21 -23.24
CA GLN A 407 -10.95 4.01 -24.12
C GLN A 407 -9.81 4.69 -23.35
N ALA A 408 -8.67 4.91 -24.02
CA ALA A 408 -7.52 5.61 -23.46
C ALA A 408 -7.66 7.12 -23.68
N ILE A 409 -7.67 7.89 -22.60
CA ILE A 409 -7.91 9.33 -22.60
C ILE A 409 -6.61 10.07 -22.29
N TYR A 410 -6.27 11.01 -23.18
CA TYR A 410 -5.12 11.90 -23.07
C TYR A 410 -5.63 13.34 -22.85
N PRO A 411 -5.99 13.73 -21.62
CA PRO A 411 -6.43 15.09 -21.33
C PRO A 411 -5.28 16.07 -21.55
N PHE A 412 -5.59 17.32 -21.89
CA PHE A 412 -4.60 18.37 -22.08
C PHE A 412 -5.06 19.71 -21.49
N TYR A 413 -4.09 20.50 -21.03
CA TYR A 413 -4.31 21.81 -20.43
C TYR A 413 -3.57 22.91 -21.23
N PRO A 414 -4.23 24.05 -21.51
CA PRO A 414 -5.65 24.34 -21.23
C PRO A 414 -6.61 23.60 -22.17
N PRO A 415 -7.86 23.30 -21.73
CA PRO A 415 -8.94 22.93 -22.63
C PRO A 415 -9.11 24.03 -23.69
N THR A 416 -9.23 23.63 -24.96
CA THR A 416 -9.06 24.54 -26.09
C THR A 416 -10.36 24.67 -26.88
N HIS A 417 -10.90 25.88 -26.99
CA HIS A 417 -12.03 26.13 -27.88
C HIS A 417 -11.60 25.96 -29.33
N VAL A 418 -12.32 25.11 -30.07
CA VAL A 418 -12.06 24.78 -31.47
C VAL A 418 -13.22 25.22 -32.34
N LYS A 419 -12.92 25.64 -33.56
CA LYS A 419 -13.88 25.86 -34.64
C LYS A 419 -13.76 24.75 -35.68
N LYS A 420 -14.86 24.44 -36.34
CA LYS A 420 -14.89 23.58 -37.54
C LYS A 420 -13.86 24.06 -38.58
N GLY A 421 -12.87 23.22 -38.86
CA GLY A 421 -11.72 23.51 -39.74
C GLY A 421 -10.37 23.64 -39.03
N ASP A 422 -10.34 23.85 -37.71
CA ASP A 422 -9.08 24.00 -36.96
C ASP A 422 -8.25 22.70 -36.96
N ILE A 423 -6.92 22.82 -36.93
CA ILE A 423 -5.98 21.71 -37.14
C ILE A 423 -5.06 21.54 -35.92
N PHE A 424 -5.11 20.35 -35.33
CA PHE A 424 -4.31 19.95 -34.17
C PHE A 424 -3.24 18.93 -34.58
N ARG A 425 -2.02 19.10 -34.09
CA ARG A 425 -0.89 18.18 -34.36
C ARG A 425 -0.43 17.54 -33.06
N PHE A 426 -0.28 16.21 -33.07
CA PHE A 426 0.23 15.45 -31.94
C PHE A 426 1.35 14.52 -32.38
N GLU A 427 2.40 14.42 -31.56
CA GLU A 427 3.40 13.36 -31.65
C GLU A 427 2.88 12.14 -30.90
N ILE A 428 2.84 11.00 -31.59
CA ILE A 428 2.48 9.70 -31.02
C ILE A 428 3.70 8.78 -31.03
N PHE A 429 4.00 8.21 -29.86
CA PHE A 429 5.15 7.33 -29.67
C PHE A 429 4.87 6.31 -28.56
N ILE A 430 5.57 5.18 -28.61
CA ILE A 430 5.43 4.12 -27.61
C ILE A 430 6.69 4.07 -26.75
N LYS A 431 6.52 4.13 -25.43
CA LYS A 431 7.64 4.19 -24.49
C LYS A 431 7.28 3.54 -23.16
N ASP A 432 8.22 2.77 -22.62
CA ASP A 432 8.04 2.04 -21.35
C ASP A 432 6.76 1.17 -21.39
N ASN A 433 6.48 0.60 -22.57
CA ASN A 433 5.29 -0.17 -22.96
C ASN A 433 3.93 0.56 -22.86
N ALA A 434 3.91 1.90 -22.81
CA ALA A 434 2.67 2.67 -22.91
C ALA A 434 2.66 3.54 -24.19
N LEU A 435 1.48 3.68 -24.80
CA LEU A 435 1.24 4.71 -25.82
C LEU A 435 1.26 6.10 -25.18
N ARG A 436 1.99 7.02 -25.79
CA ARG A 436 2.04 8.44 -25.45
C ARG A 436 1.53 9.27 -26.62
N VAL A 437 0.66 10.23 -26.32
CA VAL A 437 0.20 11.29 -27.21
C VAL A 437 0.65 12.62 -26.60
N HIS A 438 1.36 13.44 -27.36
CA HIS A 438 1.91 14.72 -26.90
C HIS A 438 1.56 15.84 -27.90
N PRO A 439 0.99 16.98 -27.47
CA PRO A 439 0.68 18.09 -28.37
C PRO A 439 1.95 18.70 -28.97
N LEU A 440 1.89 19.03 -30.27
CA LEU A 440 2.94 19.74 -31.01
C LEU A 440 2.50 21.16 -31.40
N SER A 441 1.23 21.34 -31.74
CA SER A 441 0.63 22.64 -32.03
C SER A 441 -0.89 22.58 -32.04
N GLY A 442 -1.53 23.68 -31.67
CA GLY A 442 -2.96 23.93 -31.86
C GLY A 442 -3.73 24.09 -30.56
N LEU A 443 -3.11 23.82 -29.40
CA LEU A 443 -3.70 24.13 -28.10
C LEU A 443 -3.74 25.65 -27.88
N SER A 444 -4.63 26.09 -26.99
CA SER A 444 -4.62 27.47 -26.51
C SER A 444 -3.38 27.72 -25.64
N PRO A 445 -2.79 28.93 -25.68
CA PRO A 445 -1.63 29.25 -24.86
C PRO A 445 -1.99 29.20 -23.37
N VAL A 446 -1.08 28.65 -22.56
CA VAL A 446 -1.21 28.64 -21.09
C VAL A 446 -1.28 30.09 -20.57
N SER A 447 -2.41 30.45 -19.98
CA SER A 447 -2.67 31.76 -19.39
C SER A 447 -2.13 31.89 -17.95
N VAL A 448 -2.17 30.80 -17.18
CA VAL A 448 -1.77 30.78 -15.76
C VAL A 448 -0.26 30.82 -15.56
N CYS A 449 0.19 31.55 -14.53
CA CYS A 449 1.60 31.68 -14.18
C CYS A 449 2.21 30.38 -13.62
N GLN A 450 1.41 29.49 -13.03
CA GLN A 450 1.86 28.27 -12.38
C GLN A 450 0.90 27.10 -12.63
N ILE A 451 1.46 25.97 -13.05
CA ILE A 451 0.76 24.68 -13.16
C ILE A 451 1.32 23.71 -12.12
N LEU A 452 0.44 23.11 -11.32
CA LEU A 452 0.79 22.11 -10.30
C LEU A 452 0.17 20.76 -10.63
N ARG A 453 0.92 19.67 -10.48
CA ARG A 453 0.39 18.31 -10.65
C ARG A 453 -0.06 17.72 -9.32
N LEU A 454 -1.31 17.28 -9.25
CA LEU A 454 -1.86 16.58 -8.07
C LEU A 454 -1.83 15.05 -8.26
N PRO A 455 -1.69 14.28 -7.16
CA PRO A 455 -1.80 12.83 -7.19
C PRO A 455 -3.28 12.39 -7.26
N ARG A 456 -3.53 11.21 -7.86
CA ARG A 456 -4.88 10.67 -8.17
C ARG A 456 -5.84 10.48 -6.97
N TRP A 457 -5.35 10.52 -5.74
CA TRP A 457 -6.18 10.41 -4.54
C TRP A 457 -6.84 11.73 -4.12
N VAL A 458 -6.45 12.87 -4.70
CA VAL A 458 -7.16 14.15 -4.52
C VAL A 458 -8.44 14.14 -5.36
N ASP A 459 -9.55 14.50 -4.74
CA ASP A 459 -10.88 14.52 -5.36
C ASP A 459 -11.12 15.77 -6.22
N MET A 460 -10.52 15.79 -7.41
CA MET A 460 -10.72 16.88 -8.38
C MET A 460 -12.18 17.05 -8.79
N MET A 461 -13.01 16.00 -8.73
CA MET A 461 -14.43 16.09 -9.04
C MET A 461 -15.17 16.89 -7.95
N ALA A 462 -14.92 16.61 -6.67
CA ALA A 462 -15.46 17.41 -5.55
C ALA A 462 -14.85 18.82 -5.46
N MET A 463 -13.60 19.02 -5.91
CA MET A 463 -13.01 20.36 -6.06
C MET A 463 -13.74 21.18 -7.12
N ASN A 464 -14.11 20.58 -8.25
CA ASN A 464 -14.85 21.26 -9.32
C ASN A 464 -16.35 21.40 -9.01
N ASP A 465 -16.94 20.51 -8.22
CA ASP A 465 -18.36 20.57 -7.89
C ASP A 465 -18.75 21.87 -7.16
N SER A 466 -19.71 22.60 -7.73
CA SER A 466 -20.19 23.87 -7.17
C SER A 466 -21.08 23.66 -5.95
N VAL A 467 -21.86 22.57 -5.89
CA VAL A 467 -22.78 22.29 -4.78
C VAL A 467 -21.98 21.89 -3.53
N VAL A 468 -20.95 21.06 -3.68
CA VAL A 468 -20.02 20.70 -2.60
C VAL A 468 -19.32 21.96 -2.06
N ARG A 469 -18.72 22.78 -2.95
CA ARG A 469 -18.04 24.02 -2.53
C ARG A 469 -18.98 25.02 -1.86
N THR A 470 -20.18 25.25 -2.42
CA THR A 470 -21.17 26.16 -1.82
C THR A 470 -21.68 25.65 -0.47
N PHE A 471 -21.85 24.34 -0.26
CA PHE A 471 -22.17 23.77 1.05
C PHE A 471 -21.10 24.10 2.09
N TYR A 472 -19.83 23.74 1.84
CA TYR A 472 -18.75 24.00 2.79
C TYR A 472 -18.48 25.51 3.00
N PHE A 473 -18.60 26.33 1.94
CA PHE A 473 -18.48 27.78 2.05
C PHE A 473 -19.59 28.38 2.92
N ASN A 474 -20.86 28.07 2.65
CA ASN A 474 -21.99 28.61 3.43
C ASN A 474 -21.95 28.14 4.89
N ALA A 475 -21.63 26.86 5.13
CA ALA A 475 -21.49 26.28 6.45
C ALA A 475 -20.37 26.93 7.29
N SER A 476 -19.31 27.43 6.63
CA SER A 476 -18.14 28.04 7.28
C SER A 476 -18.17 29.58 7.33
N ALA A 477 -18.92 30.25 6.44
CA ALA A 477 -18.86 31.70 6.22
C ALA A 477 -19.08 32.58 7.46
N ARG A 478 -19.84 32.09 8.46
CA ARG A 478 -20.12 32.81 9.72
C ARG A 478 -19.00 32.70 10.79
N TYR A 479 -17.94 31.94 10.53
CA TYR A 479 -16.89 31.67 11.50
C TYR A 479 -15.57 32.37 11.13
N THR A 480 -14.96 33.06 12.11
CA THR A 480 -13.71 33.83 11.92
C THR A 480 -12.44 33.01 12.11
N SER A 481 -12.55 31.75 12.54
CA SER A 481 -11.43 30.85 12.75
C SER A 481 -11.79 29.47 12.21
N VAL A 482 -11.34 29.21 10.98
CA VAL A 482 -11.62 27.98 10.24
C VAL A 482 -10.30 27.31 9.86
N LEU A 483 -10.20 26.03 10.20
CA LEU A 483 -9.17 25.12 9.74
C LEU A 483 -9.73 24.32 8.57
N ASP A 484 -9.13 24.44 7.39
CA ASP A 484 -9.50 23.62 6.23
C ASP A 484 -8.59 22.39 6.17
N CYS A 485 -9.17 21.21 6.35
CA CYS A 485 -8.51 19.92 6.18
C CYS A 485 -9.12 19.13 5.00
N THR A 486 -10.05 19.70 4.22
CA THR A 486 -10.83 19.00 3.18
C THR A 486 -10.01 18.60 1.95
N ASP A 487 -8.88 19.27 1.73
CA ASP A 487 -8.14 19.31 0.45
C ASP A 487 -8.94 19.85 -0.76
N LEU A 488 -10.17 20.34 -0.56
CA LEU A 488 -11.04 20.87 -1.61
C LEU A 488 -10.81 22.37 -1.93
N LEU A 489 -9.93 23.05 -1.20
CA LEU A 489 -9.61 24.48 -1.35
C LEU A 489 -10.85 25.41 -1.26
N ILE A 490 -11.62 25.27 -0.17
CA ILE A 490 -12.93 25.95 -0.02
C ILE A 490 -12.83 27.48 -0.02
N ASP A 491 -11.83 28.05 0.66
CA ASP A 491 -11.65 29.51 0.73
C ASP A 491 -10.19 29.91 1.01
N LYS A 492 -9.74 30.98 0.35
CA LYS A 492 -8.42 31.61 0.54
C LYS A 492 -8.30 32.33 1.91
N ARG A 493 -9.42 32.56 2.62
CA ARG A 493 -9.46 33.09 3.99
C ARG A 493 -9.06 32.08 5.07
N PHE A 494 -9.07 30.78 4.79
CA PHE A 494 -8.94 29.74 5.82
C PHE A 494 -7.49 29.26 5.98
N SER A 495 -7.17 28.73 7.17
CA SER A 495 -5.86 28.13 7.42
C SER A 495 -5.88 26.66 7.00
N VAL A 496 -5.12 26.31 5.97
CA VAL A 496 -5.05 24.92 5.49
C VAL A 496 -4.11 24.12 6.39
N ALA A 497 -4.61 23.01 6.95
CA ALA A 497 -3.82 22.10 7.75
C ALA A 497 -3.89 20.68 7.21
N SER A 498 -2.72 20.03 7.11
CA SER A 498 -2.65 18.68 6.60
C SER A 498 -1.44 17.93 7.13
N GLU A 499 -1.50 16.61 7.10
CA GLU A 499 -0.31 15.77 6.96
C GLU A 499 -0.17 15.21 5.54
N TYR A 500 -1.30 15.04 4.85
CA TYR A 500 -1.41 14.33 3.58
C TYR A 500 -1.37 15.24 2.35
N SER A 501 -1.82 16.50 2.47
CA SER A 501 -2.14 17.32 1.29
C SER A 501 -0.96 17.69 0.40
N ALA A 502 -1.10 17.38 -0.89
CA ALA A 502 -0.19 17.84 -1.94
C ALA A 502 -0.27 19.37 -2.16
N ILE A 503 -1.36 20.00 -1.68
CA ILE A 503 -1.76 21.38 -1.92
C ILE A 503 -1.05 22.40 -1.01
N ARG A 504 -0.28 21.94 0.01
CA ARG A 504 0.52 22.76 0.95
C ARG A 504 1.31 23.92 0.32
N TYR A 505 1.69 23.81 -0.95
CA TYR A 505 2.48 24.81 -1.68
C TYR A 505 1.71 26.09 -2.08
N VAL A 506 0.37 26.12 -1.99
CA VAL A 506 -0.44 27.27 -2.42
C VAL A 506 -0.92 28.13 -1.24
N SER A 507 -1.05 27.57 -0.04
CA SER A 507 -1.40 28.32 1.18
C SER A 507 -0.13 28.78 1.92
N ASN A 508 0.12 30.09 1.96
CA ASN A 508 1.22 30.69 2.75
C ASN A 508 1.13 30.41 4.26
N ASN A 509 -0.04 30.01 4.76
CA ASN A 509 -0.31 29.68 6.17
C ASN A 509 -0.51 28.17 6.40
N SER A 510 0.26 27.30 5.72
CA SER A 510 0.13 25.84 5.92
C SER A 510 0.68 25.38 7.27
N THR A 511 -0.08 24.50 7.96
CA THR A 511 0.36 23.85 9.21
C THR A 511 0.27 22.32 9.12
N CYS A 512 1.04 21.63 9.97
CA CYS A 512 1.02 20.17 10.07
C CYS A 512 -0.16 19.75 10.95
N LEU A 513 -0.95 18.73 10.58
CA LEU A 513 -2.17 18.34 11.29
C LEU A 513 -1.93 18.09 12.80
N GLU A 514 -0.88 17.36 13.17
CA GLU A 514 -0.43 17.19 14.57
C GLU A 514 -0.30 18.49 15.37
N LYS A 515 0.06 19.60 14.70
CA LYS A 515 0.46 20.90 15.26
C LYS A 515 -0.55 22.02 14.96
N ALA A 516 -1.69 21.69 14.36
CA ALA A 516 -2.73 22.64 14.02
C ALA A 516 -3.46 23.08 15.30
N PHE A 517 -3.23 24.33 15.73
CA PHE A 517 -3.88 24.88 16.91
C PHE A 517 -5.20 25.56 16.55
N CYS A 518 -6.32 24.85 16.71
CA CYS A 518 -7.64 25.45 16.73
C CYS A 518 -7.86 26.21 18.05
N LYS A 519 -8.35 27.45 17.97
CA LYS A 519 -8.84 28.18 19.15
C LYS A 519 -10.16 27.54 19.62
N PRO A 520 -10.54 27.66 20.90
CA PRO A 520 -11.89 27.30 21.34
C PRO A 520 -12.94 28.05 20.53
N GLY A 521 -13.93 27.35 19.96
CA GLY A 521 -14.92 27.92 19.04
C GLY A 521 -14.49 27.99 17.57
N SER A 522 -13.30 27.52 17.20
CA SER A 522 -12.93 27.31 15.78
C SER A 522 -13.79 26.22 15.11
N VAL A 523 -13.84 26.27 13.79
CA VAL A 523 -14.37 25.19 12.91
C VAL A 523 -13.21 24.39 12.32
N ILE A 524 -13.41 23.07 12.14
CA ILE A 524 -12.62 22.22 11.23
C ILE A 524 -13.54 21.76 10.10
N LEU A 525 -13.13 22.03 8.85
CA LEU A 525 -13.73 21.44 7.65
C LEU A 525 -13.00 20.15 7.29
N PHE A 526 -13.72 19.07 6.99
CA PHE A 526 -13.14 17.81 6.54
C PHE A 526 -13.99 17.15 5.46
N TRP A 527 -13.35 16.46 4.50
CA TRP A 527 -14.00 15.70 3.44
C TRP A 527 -13.79 14.20 3.72
N PRO A 528 -14.81 13.47 4.20
CA PRO A 528 -14.63 12.08 4.64
C PRO A 528 -14.59 11.05 3.51
N PHE A 529 -14.41 11.47 2.25
CA PHE A 529 -14.46 10.59 1.08
C PHE A 529 -13.18 10.65 0.26
N SER A 530 -12.84 9.54 -0.39
CA SER A 530 -11.88 9.52 -1.49
C SER A 530 -12.50 10.06 -2.78
N SER A 531 -11.64 10.33 -3.77
CA SER A 531 -12.05 10.56 -5.18
C SER A 531 -12.86 9.42 -5.80
N GLN A 532 -12.91 8.25 -5.14
CA GLN A 532 -13.67 7.06 -5.51
C GLN A 532 -14.98 6.90 -4.70
N GLY A 533 -15.33 7.87 -3.84
CA GLY A 533 -16.51 7.81 -2.98
C GLY A 533 -16.46 6.77 -1.85
N ARG A 534 -15.27 6.24 -1.57
CA ARG A 534 -15.03 5.37 -0.41
C ARG A 534 -14.86 6.23 0.83
N PHE A 535 -15.46 5.83 1.94
CA PHE A 535 -15.36 6.52 3.22
C PHE A 535 -13.95 6.36 3.82
N LEU A 536 -13.35 7.44 4.34
CA LEU A 536 -11.97 7.49 4.81
C LEU A 536 -11.88 7.42 6.34
N ASP A 537 -11.65 6.21 6.85
CA ASP A 537 -11.71 5.89 8.28
C ASP A 537 -10.51 6.35 9.11
N GLU A 538 -9.30 6.13 8.62
CA GLU A 538 -8.05 6.61 9.25
C GLU A 538 -8.03 8.16 9.30
N TYR A 539 -8.54 8.79 8.24
CA TYR A 539 -8.67 10.25 8.16
C TYR A 539 -9.71 10.78 9.14
N LEU A 540 -10.94 10.24 9.17
CA LEU A 540 -11.95 10.66 10.13
C LEU A 540 -11.52 10.35 11.59
N THR A 541 -10.80 9.26 11.83
CA THR A 541 -10.16 8.98 13.12
C THR A 541 -9.22 10.11 13.53
N SER A 542 -8.44 10.64 12.59
CA SER A 542 -7.51 11.75 12.80
C SER A 542 -8.24 13.08 13.07
N ILE A 543 -9.34 13.35 12.35
CA ILE A 543 -10.20 14.53 12.56
C ILE A 543 -10.92 14.48 13.91
N ILE A 544 -11.47 13.33 14.31
CA ILE A 544 -12.07 13.15 15.65
C ILE A 544 -10.97 13.36 16.71
N GLY A 545 -9.76 12.83 16.49
CA GLY A 545 -8.59 13.09 17.34
C GLY A 545 -8.15 14.55 17.47
N LEU A 546 -8.53 15.45 16.55
CA LEU A 546 -8.41 16.91 16.73
C LEU A 546 -9.51 17.46 17.65
N ARG A 547 -10.77 17.06 17.44
CA ARG A 547 -11.92 17.47 18.27
C ARG A 547 -11.75 17.09 19.75
N LEU A 548 -11.09 15.97 20.07
CA LEU A 548 -10.77 15.62 21.46
C LEU A 548 -9.86 16.65 22.13
N ARG A 549 -8.83 17.10 21.41
CA ARG A 549 -7.83 18.07 21.88
C ARG A 549 -8.41 19.48 22.03
N ASN A 550 -9.54 19.77 21.38
CA ASN A 550 -10.33 20.97 21.62
C ASN A 550 -11.84 20.66 21.56
N HIS A 551 -12.40 20.31 22.72
CA HIS A 551 -13.82 19.96 22.89
C HIS A 551 -14.81 21.10 22.54
N LYS A 552 -14.33 22.32 22.27
CA LYS A 552 -15.14 23.47 21.81
C LYS A 552 -15.03 23.71 20.30
N THR A 553 -14.39 22.81 19.56
CA THR A 553 -14.27 22.88 18.09
C THR A 553 -15.45 22.20 17.40
N ILE A 554 -16.07 22.92 16.47
CA ILE A 554 -17.15 22.43 15.62
C ILE A 554 -16.52 21.69 14.42
N LEU A 555 -16.96 20.46 14.16
CA LEU A 555 -16.65 19.76 12.92
C LEU A 555 -17.73 20.10 11.88
N ILE A 556 -17.34 20.29 10.62
CA ILE A 556 -18.26 20.40 9.49
C ILE A 556 -17.85 19.36 8.43
N PRO A 557 -18.73 18.40 8.09
CA PRO A 557 -20.12 18.25 8.54
C PRO A 557 -20.30 17.92 10.04
N VAL A 558 -21.46 18.28 10.61
CA VAL A 558 -21.85 17.96 12.01
C VAL A 558 -22.61 16.64 12.14
N GLN A 559 -23.31 16.21 11.09
CA GLN A 559 -23.94 14.89 11.02
C GLN A 559 -23.63 14.25 9.66
N ILE A 560 -23.54 12.92 9.67
CA ILE A 560 -23.40 12.10 8.46
C ILE A 560 -24.50 11.04 8.52
N SER A 561 -25.48 11.15 7.64
CA SER A 561 -26.49 10.12 7.42
C SER A 561 -26.04 9.17 6.31
N VAL A 562 -26.48 7.91 6.41
CA VAL A 562 -26.29 6.85 5.43
C VAL A 562 -27.68 6.40 4.98
N ASN A 563 -28.03 6.71 3.74
CA ASN A 563 -29.34 6.43 3.14
C ASN A 563 -29.22 5.31 2.09
N ALA A 564 -30.31 4.60 1.83
CA ALA A 564 -30.34 3.55 0.82
C ALA A 564 -31.73 3.29 0.25
N CYS A 565 -31.78 2.66 -0.91
CA CYS A 565 -32.99 2.08 -1.50
C CYS A 565 -32.68 0.74 -2.20
N LEU A 566 -33.70 -0.09 -2.37
CA LEU A 566 -33.62 -1.31 -3.16
C LEU A 566 -33.70 -0.97 -4.65
N ILE A 567 -32.83 -1.59 -5.45
CA ILE A 567 -32.78 -1.37 -6.91
C ILE A 567 -32.77 -2.68 -7.72
N ASN A 568 -33.32 -2.59 -8.93
CA ASN A 568 -33.15 -3.54 -10.01
C ASN A 568 -32.16 -2.95 -11.02
N SER A 569 -31.03 -3.61 -11.27
CA SER A 569 -30.13 -3.27 -12.38
C SER A 569 -29.45 -4.51 -12.96
N LEU A 570 -29.78 -4.81 -14.22
CA LEU A 570 -29.08 -5.85 -14.99
C LEU A 570 -27.67 -5.40 -15.37
N GLU A 571 -27.44 -4.11 -15.62
CA GLU A 571 -26.12 -3.56 -15.94
C GLU A 571 -25.12 -3.77 -14.80
N LEU A 572 -25.57 -3.55 -13.55
CA LEU A 572 -24.77 -3.89 -12.37
C LEU A 572 -24.52 -5.40 -12.23
N CYS A 573 -25.47 -6.26 -12.64
CA CYS A 573 -25.26 -7.71 -12.64
C CYS A 573 -24.14 -8.14 -13.61
N LYS A 574 -24.05 -7.54 -14.80
CA LYS A 574 -22.94 -7.76 -15.76
C LYS A 574 -21.57 -7.42 -15.18
N ARG A 575 -21.50 -6.56 -14.16
CA ARG A 575 -20.25 -6.12 -13.51
C ARG A 575 -19.87 -6.99 -12.30
N SER A 576 -20.77 -7.85 -11.81
CA SER A 576 -20.60 -8.53 -10.51
C SER A 576 -20.60 -10.05 -10.53
N ARG A 577 -21.27 -10.70 -11.49
CA ARG A 577 -21.45 -12.16 -11.54
C ARG A 577 -21.62 -12.68 -12.98
N LEU A 578 -21.73 -13.99 -13.18
CA LEU A 578 -22.19 -14.55 -14.46
C LEU A 578 -23.66 -14.17 -14.73
N LEU A 579 -24.02 -14.10 -16.01
CA LEU A 579 -25.37 -13.89 -16.50
C LEU A 579 -26.14 -15.22 -16.57
N GLU A 580 -27.46 -15.11 -16.42
CA GLU A 580 -28.37 -16.26 -16.43
C GLU A 580 -28.58 -16.80 -17.86
N ASP A 581 -28.53 -15.94 -18.88
CA ASP A 581 -28.44 -16.34 -20.29
C ASP A 581 -26.99 -16.72 -20.66
N LYS A 582 -26.64 -17.95 -20.28
CA LYS A 582 -25.31 -18.51 -20.55
C LYS A 582 -25.03 -18.69 -22.04
N HIS A 583 -26.02 -19.13 -22.82
CA HIS A 583 -25.78 -19.56 -24.21
C HIS A 583 -25.47 -18.37 -25.13
N SER A 584 -26.11 -17.21 -24.96
CA SER A 584 -25.78 -16.02 -25.78
C SER A 584 -24.46 -15.35 -25.37
N THR A 585 -23.97 -15.63 -24.15
CA THR A 585 -22.81 -14.93 -23.56
C THR A 585 -21.52 -15.76 -23.61
N TYR A 586 -21.61 -17.08 -23.37
CA TYR A 586 -20.47 -18.00 -23.26
C TYR A 586 -20.55 -19.19 -24.25
N GLY A 587 -21.64 -19.33 -25.00
CA GLY A 587 -21.95 -20.55 -25.75
C GLY A 587 -22.22 -21.73 -24.81
N ASP A 588 -21.78 -22.92 -25.21
CA ASP A 588 -21.89 -24.15 -24.41
C ASP A 588 -20.84 -24.26 -23.27
N ILE A 589 -20.03 -23.21 -23.04
CA ILE A 589 -18.94 -23.23 -22.06
C ILE A 589 -19.49 -22.89 -20.66
N ASP A 590 -19.48 -23.86 -19.74
CA ASP A 590 -19.88 -23.61 -18.36
C ASP A 590 -18.74 -23.00 -17.53
N LEU A 591 -18.82 -21.68 -17.31
CA LEU A 591 -17.91 -20.94 -16.44
C LEU A 591 -18.35 -20.90 -14.97
N SER A 592 -19.35 -21.68 -14.54
CA SER A 592 -19.91 -21.64 -13.17
C SER A 592 -18.91 -21.64 -12.00
N PRO A 593 -17.70 -22.23 -12.07
CA PRO A 593 -16.69 -22.08 -11.01
C PRO A 593 -16.26 -20.63 -10.72
N MET A 594 -16.55 -19.67 -11.61
CA MET A 594 -16.27 -18.25 -11.39
C MET A 594 -17.19 -17.60 -10.34
N ASP A 595 -18.41 -18.12 -10.11
CA ASP A 595 -19.41 -17.47 -9.24
C ASP A 595 -19.01 -17.43 -7.75
N GLU A 596 -18.00 -18.20 -7.31
CA GLU A 596 -17.41 -18.07 -5.96
C GLU A 596 -16.74 -16.69 -5.75
N TYR A 597 -16.22 -16.12 -6.83
CA TYR A 597 -15.47 -14.86 -6.89
C TYR A 597 -16.32 -13.64 -7.28
N ARG A 598 -17.65 -13.78 -7.28
CA ARG A 598 -18.58 -12.69 -7.58
C ARG A 598 -18.35 -11.48 -6.67
N VAL A 599 -18.46 -10.27 -7.22
CA VAL A 599 -18.35 -9.02 -6.46
C VAL A 599 -19.64 -8.79 -5.66
N GLN A 600 -19.52 -8.65 -4.34
CA GLN A 600 -20.66 -8.34 -3.46
C GLN A 600 -20.80 -6.84 -3.14
N TYR A 601 -19.75 -6.03 -3.38
CA TYR A 601 -19.73 -4.59 -3.08
C TYR A 601 -19.04 -3.82 -4.19
N PHE A 602 -19.69 -2.77 -4.68
CA PHE A 602 -19.07 -1.78 -5.56
C PHE A 602 -19.09 -0.41 -4.89
N HIS A 603 -17.90 0.13 -4.72
CA HIS A 603 -17.71 1.58 -4.66
C HIS A 603 -17.74 2.15 -6.09
N GLU A 604 -17.51 3.45 -6.27
CA GLU A 604 -17.26 4.03 -7.61
C GLU A 604 -18.43 3.92 -8.59
N ILE A 605 -19.66 3.95 -8.07
CA ILE A 605 -20.89 3.95 -8.86
C ILE A 605 -21.58 5.32 -8.75
N GLU A 606 -21.51 6.10 -9.84
CA GLU A 606 -22.28 7.33 -10.06
C GLU A 606 -23.67 6.95 -10.62
N THR A 607 -24.73 7.31 -9.90
CA THR A 607 -26.14 7.02 -10.25
C THR A 607 -26.61 7.57 -11.60
N GLN A 608 -25.82 8.42 -12.24
CA GLN A 608 -26.16 9.08 -13.49
C GLN A 608 -25.59 8.35 -14.73
N THR A 609 -24.85 7.25 -14.55
CA THR A 609 -24.08 6.61 -15.64
C THR A 609 -24.41 5.13 -15.90
N PHE A 610 -25.40 4.57 -15.22
CA PHE A 610 -25.89 3.21 -15.46
C PHE A 610 -27.41 3.11 -15.24
N ASP A 611 -28.06 2.21 -15.98
CA ASP A 611 -29.50 2.00 -15.86
C ASP A 611 -29.85 1.23 -14.58
N PHE A 612 -30.77 1.78 -13.78
CA PHE A 612 -31.43 1.06 -12.70
C PHE A 612 -32.87 1.52 -12.49
N GLU A 613 -33.71 0.62 -11.99
CA GLU A 613 -35.01 0.94 -11.44
C GLU A 613 -34.93 0.92 -9.92
N GLN A 614 -35.34 2.01 -9.26
CA GLN A 614 -35.63 1.99 -7.82
C GLN A 614 -36.98 1.29 -7.57
N ILE A 615 -36.99 0.36 -6.61
CA ILE A 615 -38.13 -0.53 -6.30
C ILE A 615 -38.64 -0.40 -4.86
N SER A 616 -37.92 0.32 -3.98
CA SER A 616 -38.38 0.71 -2.64
C SER A 616 -38.32 2.22 -2.45
N ASP A 617 -38.94 2.69 -1.38
CA ASP A 617 -38.70 4.04 -0.86
C ASP A 617 -37.24 4.21 -0.35
N ASP A 618 -36.80 5.46 -0.19
CA ASP A 618 -35.51 5.82 0.44
C ASP A 618 -35.58 5.60 1.96
N VAL A 619 -34.55 4.98 2.55
CA VAL A 619 -34.50 4.64 3.99
C VAL A 619 -33.19 5.08 4.62
N GLU A 620 -33.24 5.82 5.74
CA GLU A 620 -32.06 6.09 6.57
C GLU A 620 -31.64 4.81 7.31
N LEU A 621 -30.44 4.32 7.01
CA LEU A 621 -29.90 3.08 7.57
C LEU A 621 -29.12 3.32 8.86
N PHE A 622 -28.44 4.48 8.94
CA PHE A 622 -27.65 4.91 10.08
C PHE A 622 -27.44 6.43 10.04
N ARG A 623 -27.37 7.08 11.20
CA ARG A 623 -26.98 8.49 11.33
C ARG A 623 -25.95 8.67 12.42
N MET A 624 -24.84 9.29 12.07
CA MET A 624 -23.82 9.75 12.99
C MET A 624 -24.04 11.21 13.36
N ASP A 625 -23.91 11.53 14.65
CA ASP A 625 -23.86 12.90 15.12
C ASP A 625 -22.48 13.22 15.72
N LEU A 626 -21.72 14.04 15.00
CA LEU A 626 -20.37 14.50 15.37
C LEU A 626 -20.41 15.75 16.27
N SER A 627 -21.59 16.34 16.51
CA SER A 627 -21.78 17.44 17.46
C SER A 627 -21.89 16.96 18.92
N ASN A 628 -22.26 15.69 19.12
CA ASN A 628 -22.37 15.02 20.41
C ASN A 628 -21.03 14.89 21.20
N SER A 629 -21.14 14.51 22.48
CA SER A 629 -19.97 14.25 23.33
C SER A 629 -19.17 13.03 22.84
N THR A 630 -17.87 12.97 23.14
CA THR A 630 -17.02 11.81 22.81
C THR A 630 -17.58 10.50 23.35
N ARG A 631 -18.21 10.52 24.53
CA ARG A 631 -18.81 9.32 25.14
C ARG A 631 -20.02 8.86 24.33
N ASP A 632 -20.84 9.79 23.87
CA ASP A 632 -22.07 9.48 23.14
C ASP A 632 -21.78 9.10 21.68
N LEU A 633 -20.74 9.68 21.08
CA LEU A 633 -20.17 9.21 19.82
C LEU A 633 -19.67 7.77 19.97
N ILE A 634 -18.84 7.45 20.99
CA ILE A 634 -18.43 6.05 21.26
C ILE A 634 -19.66 5.14 21.49
N ASN A 635 -20.70 5.60 22.19
CA ASN A 635 -21.93 4.83 22.41
C ASN A 635 -22.69 4.55 21.10
N GLN A 636 -22.83 5.55 20.21
CA GLN A 636 -23.40 5.36 18.86
C GLN A 636 -22.57 4.33 18.07
N LEU A 637 -21.24 4.45 18.13
CA LEU A 637 -20.26 3.59 17.46
C LEU A 637 -20.01 2.23 18.12
N THR A 638 -20.80 1.86 19.13
CA THR A 638 -20.74 0.54 19.79
C THR A 638 -22.11 -0.14 19.97
N ARG A 639 -23.22 0.55 19.68
CA ARG A 639 -24.59 0.02 19.75
C ARG A 639 -25.20 -0.33 18.39
N ILE A 640 -24.34 -0.59 17.42
CA ILE A 640 -24.68 -0.68 16.00
C ILE A 640 -25.23 -2.07 15.62
N LYS A 641 -26.47 -2.32 16.03
CA LYS A 641 -27.38 -3.30 15.44
C LYS A 641 -28.74 -2.65 15.21
N GLN A 642 -28.86 -1.97 14.08
CA GLN A 642 -30.13 -1.39 13.62
C GLN A 642 -30.80 -2.37 12.65
N GLN A 643 -32.12 -2.44 12.66
CA GLN A 643 -32.92 -3.13 11.65
C GLN A 643 -33.79 -2.08 10.95
N CYS A 644 -33.59 -1.91 9.64
CA CYS A 644 -34.46 -1.06 8.82
C CYS A 644 -35.35 -1.94 7.93
N ILE A 645 -36.50 -1.40 7.56
CA ILE A 645 -37.50 -2.08 6.70
C ILE A 645 -37.61 -1.26 5.42
N PHE A 646 -37.42 -1.93 4.27
CA PHE A 646 -37.64 -1.33 2.96
C PHE A 646 -39.06 -1.62 2.49
N THR A 647 -39.88 -0.59 2.34
CA THR A 647 -41.21 -0.69 1.71
C THR A 647 -41.02 -0.76 0.20
N CYS A 648 -41.37 -1.89 -0.41
CA CYS A 648 -41.30 -2.03 -1.87
C CYS A 648 -42.48 -1.30 -2.52
N SER A 649 -42.19 -0.27 -3.30
CA SER A 649 -43.18 0.52 -4.06
C SER A 649 -43.51 -0.11 -5.43
N LYS A 650 -42.76 -1.14 -5.85
CA LYS A 650 -42.94 -1.88 -7.11
C LYS A 650 -42.72 -3.38 -6.96
N SER A 651 -43.33 -4.15 -7.87
CA SER A 651 -43.05 -5.58 -8.06
C SER A 651 -42.03 -5.78 -9.18
N SER A 652 -40.75 -5.93 -8.82
CA SER A 652 -39.61 -6.00 -9.75
C SER A 652 -38.46 -6.79 -9.10
N VAL A 653 -37.48 -7.27 -9.88
CA VAL A 653 -36.40 -8.15 -9.35
C VAL A 653 -35.38 -7.33 -8.58
N CYS A 654 -35.28 -7.56 -7.27
CA CYS A 654 -34.29 -6.90 -6.42
C CYS A 654 -32.89 -7.46 -6.71
N HIS A 655 -31.99 -6.61 -7.20
CA HIS A 655 -30.62 -6.97 -7.57
C HIS A 655 -29.57 -6.42 -6.59
N ALA A 656 -29.81 -5.23 -6.03
CA ALA A 656 -28.87 -4.58 -5.11
C ALA A 656 -29.55 -3.59 -4.16
N ILE A 657 -28.81 -3.16 -3.15
CA ILE A 657 -29.07 -2.01 -2.30
C ILE A 657 -28.16 -0.87 -2.80
N LEU A 658 -28.74 0.14 -3.45
CA LEU A 658 -28.06 1.41 -3.70
C LEU A 658 -27.99 2.16 -2.37
N TYR A 659 -26.82 2.68 -2.01
CA TYR A 659 -26.65 3.49 -0.82
C TYR A 659 -25.86 4.76 -1.11
N TRP A 660 -25.98 5.74 -0.22
CA TRP A 660 -25.28 7.01 -0.34
C TRP A 660 -25.20 7.71 1.02
N PHE A 661 -24.45 8.81 1.04
CA PHE A 661 -24.26 9.62 2.24
C PHE A 661 -24.97 10.97 2.10
N THR A 662 -25.47 11.50 3.21
CA THR A 662 -26.01 12.86 3.28
C THR A 662 -25.31 13.60 4.42
N LEU A 663 -24.61 14.67 4.08
CA LEU A 663 -23.85 15.49 5.03
C LEU A 663 -24.72 16.66 5.53
N PHE A 664 -24.61 17.03 6.81
CA PHE A 664 -25.36 18.17 7.36
C PHE A 664 -24.44 19.26 7.94
N ASP A 665 -24.84 20.52 7.76
CA ASP A 665 -24.19 21.69 8.37
C ASP A 665 -24.75 22.02 9.77
N PRO A 666 -24.11 22.89 10.57
CA PRO A 666 -24.61 23.32 11.88
C PRO A 666 -25.80 24.31 11.80
N SER A 667 -26.57 24.28 10.71
CA SER A 667 -27.80 25.04 10.48
C SER A 667 -28.95 24.15 10.01
N GLY A 668 -28.71 22.85 9.76
CA GLY A 668 -29.69 21.90 9.23
C GLY A 668 -29.71 21.77 7.70
N ASN A 669 -28.86 22.48 6.97
CA ASN A 669 -28.71 22.31 5.52
C ASN A 669 -28.07 20.95 5.21
N SER A 670 -28.58 20.26 4.19
CA SER A 670 -28.10 18.95 3.75
C SER A 670 -27.40 19.00 2.38
N LEU A 671 -26.23 18.39 2.27
CA LEU A 671 -25.59 18.03 1.00
C LEU A 671 -25.81 16.53 0.76
N ASP A 672 -26.69 16.20 -0.19
CA ASP A 672 -27.04 14.82 -0.52
C ASP A 672 -26.09 14.26 -1.60
N LEU A 673 -25.27 13.28 -1.23
CA LEU A 673 -24.21 12.72 -2.06
C LEU A 673 -24.65 11.38 -2.70
N ARG A 674 -25.79 11.38 -3.41
CA ARG A 674 -26.35 10.22 -4.16
C ARG A 674 -25.40 9.54 -5.16
N ARG A 675 -24.17 10.02 -5.32
CA ARG A 675 -23.16 9.57 -6.29
C ARG A 675 -22.26 8.42 -5.82
N GLN A 676 -22.52 7.79 -4.66
CA GLN A 676 -21.49 7.00 -3.95
C GLN A 676 -21.98 5.67 -3.34
N SER A 677 -21.92 4.61 -4.17
CA SER A 677 -21.76 3.16 -3.84
C SER A 677 -23.01 2.26 -3.82
N VAL A 678 -22.81 0.97 -4.12
CA VAL A 678 -23.87 -0.07 -4.19
C VAL A 678 -23.40 -1.38 -3.53
N ALA A 679 -24.23 -1.91 -2.65
CA ALA A 679 -24.07 -3.24 -2.04
C ALA A 679 -24.98 -4.25 -2.77
N PHE A 680 -24.42 -5.33 -3.29
CA PHE A 680 -25.18 -6.31 -4.08
C PHE A 680 -25.92 -7.30 -3.21
N LEU A 681 -27.08 -7.75 -3.70
CA LEU A 681 -27.83 -8.82 -3.05
C LEU A 681 -27.52 -10.15 -3.77
N PRO A 682 -27.12 -11.20 -3.03
CA PRO A 682 -27.09 -12.57 -3.51
C PRO A 682 -28.42 -12.99 -4.15
N SER A 683 -28.32 -13.78 -5.22
CA SER A 683 -29.42 -14.17 -6.11
C SER A 683 -30.69 -14.67 -5.39
N ALA A 684 -31.80 -13.98 -5.69
CA ALA A 684 -33.21 -14.39 -5.69
C ALA A 684 -33.87 -15.04 -4.45
N ASN A 685 -33.18 -15.91 -3.70
CA ASN A 685 -33.84 -17.03 -3.01
C ASN A 685 -33.80 -16.98 -1.48
N MET A 686 -33.45 -15.83 -0.86
CA MET A 686 -33.44 -15.69 0.60
C MET A 686 -33.83 -14.29 1.11
N VAL A 687 -35.13 -14.07 1.32
CA VAL A 687 -35.64 -12.99 2.21
C VAL A 687 -35.00 -13.07 3.61
N ASN A 688 -34.63 -14.26 4.05
CA ASN A 688 -33.89 -14.46 5.31
C ASN A 688 -32.45 -13.92 5.29
N LYS A 689 -31.79 -13.79 4.13
CA LYS A 689 -30.42 -13.25 4.03
C LYS A 689 -30.33 -11.75 3.94
N ALA A 690 -31.44 -11.05 3.67
CA ALA A 690 -31.48 -9.60 3.84
C ALA A 690 -31.02 -9.18 5.26
N LYS A 691 -31.26 -10.03 6.28
CA LYS A 691 -30.78 -9.84 7.66
C LYS A 691 -29.25 -10.00 7.80
N GLU A 692 -28.64 -10.94 7.09
CA GLU A 692 -27.17 -11.12 7.06
C GLU A 692 -26.50 -9.93 6.37
N LEU A 693 -27.03 -9.51 5.22
CA LEU A 693 -26.47 -8.41 4.41
C LEU A 693 -26.68 -7.03 5.05
N PHE A 694 -27.78 -6.81 5.77
CA PHE A 694 -27.96 -5.57 6.54
C PHE A 694 -26.96 -5.47 7.70
N SER A 695 -26.58 -6.60 8.31
CA SER A 695 -25.48 -6.64 9.27
C SER A 695 -24.12 -6.38 8.61
N PHE A 696 -23.89 -6.91 7.41
CA PHE A 696 -22.66 -6.63 6.64
C PHE A 696 -22.56 -5.17 6.23
N PHE A 697 -23.64 -4.57 5.71
CA PHE A 697 -23.63 -3.18 5.24
C PHE A 697 -23.21 -2.21 6.36
N LEU A 698 -23.78 -2.42 7.54
CA LEU A 698 -23.41 -1.73 8.76
C LEU A 698 -21.90 -1.87 9.04
N THR A 699 -21.22 -2.93 8.59
CA THR A 699 -19.86 -3.31 9.01
C THR A 699 -18.71 -2.61 8.34
N GLU A 700 -18.80 -2.15 7.08
CA GLU A 700 -17.72 -1.28 6.57
C GLU A 700 -17.70 0.04 7.35
N VAL A 701 -18.89 0.56 7.68
CA VAL A 701 -19.07 1.71 8.57
C VAL A 701 -18.59 1.37 10.00
N ILE A 702 -19.01 0.25 10.60
CA ILE A 702 -18.64 -0.14 11.98
C ILE A 702 -17.16 -0.53 12.10
N GLY A 703 -16.54 -1.17 11.12
CA GLY A 703 -15.17 -1.71 11.23
C GLY A 703 -14.16 -0.59 11.40
N THR A 704 -14.20 0.34 10.46
CA THR A 704 -13.81 1.75 10.57
C THR A 704 -14.03 2.31 11.98
N PHE A 705 -15.26 2.32 12.46
CA PHE A 705 -15.60 2.93 13.75
C PHE A 705 -15.34 2.07 15.00
N MET A 706 -14.90 0.82 14.89
CA MET A 706 -14.51 -0.04 16.03
C MET A 706 -13.02 0.04 16.34
N GLN A 707 -12.20 0.45 15.36
CA GLN A 707 -10.81 0.87 15.64
C GLN A 707 -10.81 2.16 16.46
N LEU A 708 -11.76 3.06 16.20
CA LEU A 708 -11.87 4.36 16.84
C LEU A 708 -11.93 4.27 18.38
N PRO A 709 -12.86 3.56 19.06
CA PRO A 709 -12.85 3.37 20.52
C PRO A 709 -11.52 2.89 21.12
N LYS A 710 -10.73 2.09 20.41
CA LYS A 710 -9.40 1.64 20.89
C LYS A 710 -8.37 2.77 20.86
N ALA A 711 -8.32 3.54 19.77
CA ALA A 711 -7.48 4.75 19.71
C ALA A 711 -7.92 5.80 20.75
N LEU A 712 -9.24 6.00 20.90
CA LEU A 712 -9.83 6.92 21.87
C LEU A 712 -9.54 6.52 23.32
N THR A 713 -9.61 5.24 23.67
CA THR A 713 -9.31 4.76 25.03
C THR A 713 -7.82 4.76 25.35
N GLN A 714 -6.93 4.52 24.38
CA GLN A 714 -5.48 4.71 24.57
C GLN A 714 -5.13 6.19 24.81
N HIS A 715 -5.71 7.13 24.07
CA HIS A 715 -5.49 8.57 24.29
C HIS A 715 -6.11 9.10 25.59
N ARG A 716 -7.19 8.49 26.09
CA ARG A 716 -7.90 8.97 27.28
C ARG A 716 -7.06 8.93 28.56
N HIS A 717 -6.09 8.01 28.67
CA HIS A 717 -5.26 7.86 29.87
C HIS A 717 -4.18 8.93 30.05
N GLN A 718 -4.14 9.98 29.22
CA GLN A 718 -3.03 10.94 29.19
C GLN A 718 -3.39 12.38 29.62
N TYR A 719 -4.69 12.75 29.72
CA TYR A 719 -5.10 14.16 29.93
C TYR A 719 -6.39 14.34 30.76
N GLU A 720 -6.28 14.30 32.10
CA GLU A 720 -7.28 14.85 33.04
C GLU A 720 -6.52 15.50 34.23
N GLU A 721 -6.28 16.83 34.21
CA GLU A 721 -6.02 17.82 35.30
C GLU A 721 -5.42 19.14 34.69
N PRO A 722 -5.69 20.39 35.17
CA PRO A 722 -5.38 21.60 34.41
C PRO A 722 -4.53 22.70 35.13
N TRP A 723 -3.23 22.83 34.83
CA TRP A 723 -2.39 23.98 35.29
C TRP A 723 -1.25 24.39 34.31
N ASN A 724 -1.21 25.68 33.93
CA ASN A 724 -0.05 26.47 33.47
C ASN A 724 1.00 25.84 32.51
N GLU A 725 0.59 25.25 31.39
CA GLU A 725 1.49 24.51 30.48
C GLU A 725 2.47 25.37 29.64
N GLU A 726 2.10 26.56 29.14
CA GLU A 726 2.69 27.16 27.91
C GLU A 726 4.21 27.46 27.90
N ALA A 727 4.87 27.44 29.06
CA ALA A 727 6.33 27.58 29.19
C ALA A 727 7.05 26.22 29.28
N GLU A 728 6.52 25.28 30.08
CA GLU A 728 7.04 23.92 30.13
C GLU A 728 6.77 23.18 28.82
N ASP A 729 5.62 23.42 28.18
CA ASP A 729 5.21 22.74 26.97
C ASP A 729 6.16 22.99 25.79
N LYS A 730 6.76 24.19 25.69
CA LYS A 730 7.80 24.50 24.70
C LYS A 730 9.13 23.78 24.98
N ILE A 731 9.42 23.52 26.25
CA ILE A 731 10.58 22.73 26.71
C ILE A 731 10.31 21.23 26.52
N ILE A 732 9.08 20.77 26.77
CA ILE A 732 8.63 19.39 26.62
C ILE A 732 8.55 19.02 25.14
N LEU A 733 7.92 19.83 24.28
CA LEU A 733 7.92 19.63 22.83
C LEU A 733 9.33 19.65 22.23
N SER A 734 10.25 20.49 22.72
CA SER A 734 11.63 20.48 22.20
C SER A 734 12.39 19.22 22.63
N ARG A 735 12.18 18.71 23.86
CA ARG A 735 12.66 17.40 24.31
C ARG A 735 12.07 16.25 23.47
N TRP A 736 10.75 16.20 23.26
CA TRP A 736 10.10 15.18 22.41
C TRP A 736 10.55 15.26 20.95
N ARG A 737 10.75 16.46 20.40
CA ARG A 737 11.31 16.65 19.04
C ARG A 737 12.73 16.10 18.95
N LEU A 738 13.60 16.39 19.92
CA LEU A 738 14.97 15.87 19.95
C LEU A 738 14.99 14.33 20.04
N PHE A 739 14.17 13.77 20.94
CA PHE A 739 13.96 12.32 21.06
C PHE A 739 13.47 11.71 19.74
N HIS A 740 12.42 12.26 19.13
CA HIS A 740 11.90 11.79 17.84
C HIS A 740 12.96 11.86 16.72
N TRP A 741 13.80 12.89 16.69
CA TRP A 741 14.87 13.00 15.67
C TRP A 741 15.97 11.96 15.89
N VAL A 742 16.39 11.69 17.13
CA VAL A 742 17.27 10.55 17.47
C VAL A 742 16.66 9.24 16.97
N PHE A 743 15.41 8.95 17.36
CA PHE A 743 14.74 7.71 16.99
C PHE A 743 14.49 7.59 15.48
N LYS A 744 14.21 8.70 14.77
CA LYS A 744 14.01 8.71 13.32
C LYS A 744 15.29 8.34 12.56
N TYR A 745 16.43 8.93 12.90
CA TYR A 745 17.69 8.58 12.21
C TYR A 745 18.24 7.22 12.67
N LEU A 746 18.00 6.80 13.91
CA LEU A 746 18.24 5.42 14.37
C LEU A 746 17.49 4.41 13.50
N HIS A 747 16.17 4.59 13.32
CA HIS A 747 15.37 3.70 12.47
C HIS A 747 15.82 3.73 11.00
N ILE A 748 16.04 4.91 10.41
CA ILE A 748 16.46 5.01 9.01
C ILE A 748 17.85 4.37 8.80
N ALA A 749 18.80 4.58 9.71
CA ALA A 749 20.12 3.94 9.64
C ALA A 749 20.05 2.41 9.79
N SER A 750 19.19 1.92 10.70
CA SER A 750 18.97 0.49 10.96
C SER A 750 18.27 -0.23 9.80
N LEU A 751 17.30 0.43 9.14
CA LEU A 751 16.47 -0.17 8.09
C LEU A 751 17.05 -0.01 6.67
N SER A 752 17.83 1.03 6.41
CA SER A 752 18.40 1.27 5.06
C SER A 752 19.49 0.25 4.67
N GLY A 753 20.15 -0.34 5.67
CA GLY A 753 21.27 -1.26 5.50
C GLY A 753 22.57 -0.59 5.06
N GLY A 754 23.71 -1.23 5.36
CA GLY A 754 25.04 -0.72 4.99
C GLY A 754 25.35 -0.66 3.48
N GLY A 755 24.46 -1.16 2.62
CA GLY A 755 24.71 -1.34 1.18
C GLY A 755 25.19 -2.76 0.87
N TYR A 756 24.32 -3.74 1.13
CA TYR A 756 24.63 -5.17 0.94
C TYR A 756 24.76 -5.56 -0.52
N ILE A 757 25.79 -6.35 -0.83
CA ILE A 757 26.00 -6.99 -2.12
C ILE A 757 25.11 -8.26 -2.20
N ARG A 758 24.67 -8.63 -3.41
CA ARG A 758 23.93 -9.88 -3.67
C ARG A 758 24.83 -11.09 -3.33
N LEU A 759 24.28 -12.12 -2.70
CA LEU A 759 24.95 -13.44 -2.67
C LEU A 759 25.06 -13.92 -4.12
N GLY A 760 26.16 -14.58 -4.49
CA GLY A 760 26.40 -14.95 -5.89
C GLY A 760 26.65 -13.78 -6.84
N TRP A 761 26.95 -12.57 -6.36
CA TRP A 761 27.29 -11.47 -7.27
C TRP A 761 28.60 -11.74 -8.01
N HIS A 762 28.60 -11.47 -9.31
CA HIS A 762 29.76 -11.46 -10.19
C HIS A 762 29.70 -10.20 -11.06
N PRO A 763 30.84 -9.71 -11.59
CA PRO A 763 30.85 -8.68 -12.61
C PRO A 763 30.21 -9.19 -13.92
N GLU A 764 29.84 -8.26 -14.80
CA GLU A 764 29.17 -8.55 -16.07
C GLU A 764 30.16 -8.84 -17.22
N ASP A 765 31.42 -8.44 -17.08
CA ASP A 765 32.55 -8.86 -17.93
C ASP A 765 33.28 -10.03 -17.25
N GLU A 766 33.70 -11.05 -18.02
CA GLU A 766 34.50 -12.17 -17.51
C GLU A 766 35.96 -11.80 -17.26
N ALA A 767 36.49 -10.75 -17.91
CA ALA A 767 37.84 -10.24 -17.66
C ALA A 767 38.00 -9.73 -16.21
N ASP A 768 36.94 -9.17 -15.63
CA ASP A 768 36.93 -8.67 -14.24
C ASP A 768 37.04 -9.78 -13.19
N TRP A 769 36.79 -11.05 -13.54
CA TRP A 769 36.84 -12.17 -12.60
C TRP A 769 38.27 -12.40 -12.07
N TYR A 770 39.27 -12.10 -12.90
CA TYR A 770 40.69 -12.17 -12.55
C TYR A 770 41.16 -10.94 -11.73
N LEU A 771 40.37 -9.87 -11.68
CA LEU A 771 40.69 -8.61 -11.00
C LEU A 771 40.00 -8.47 -9.63
N LEU A 772 38.90 -9.19 -9.38
CA LEU A 772 38.10 -9.07 -8.17
C LEU A 772 38.33 -10.22 -7.17
N ARG A 773 38.47 -9.88 -5.89
CA ARG A 773 38.66 -10.87 -4.82
C ARG A 773 37.34 -11.59 -4.52
N TYR A 774 37.30 -12.91 -4.72
CA TYR A 774 36.14 -13.75 -4.39
C TYR A 774 35.87 -13.79 -2.87
N CYS A 775 34.61 -14.06 -2.49
CA CYS A 775 34.20 -14.26 -1.11
C CYS A 775 33.40 -15.56 -0.96
N HIS A 776 34.08 -16.63 -0.53
CA HIS A 776 33.48 -17.94 -0.30
C HIS A 776 32.28 -17.89 0.67
N ARG A 777 32.28 -17.01 1.67
CA ARG A 777 31.12 -16.82 2.59
C ARG A 777 29.91 -16.11 1.97
N CYS A 778 30.04 -15.54 0.77
CA CYS A 778 28.95 -14.97 -0.02
C CYS A 778 28.72 -15.71 -1.35
N MET A 779 29.54 -16.74 -1.64
CA MET A 779 29.64 -17.43 -2.93
C MET A 779 29.70 -16.48 -4.15
N GLY A 780 30.39 -15.34 -4.00
CA GLY A 780 30.46 -14.31 -5.05
C GLY A 780 31.63 -13.35 -4.87
N PHE A 781 31.90 -12.56 -5.90
CA PHE A 781 32.97 -11.56 -5.95
C PHE A 781 32.69 -10.37 -5.02
N LYS A 782 33.77 -9.78 -4.50
CA LYS A 782 33.71 -8.49 -3.80
C LYS A 782 33.81 -7.37 -4.83
N VAL A 783 32.76 -6.54 -4.93
CA VAL A 783 32.85 -5.20 -5.52
C VAL A 783 34.02 -4.45 -4.85
N PRO A 784 34.81 -3.62 -5.56
CA PRO A 784 35.93 -2.91 -4.93
C PRO A 784 35.49 -2.10 -3.71
N ARG A 785 36.37 -2.04 -2.69
CA ARG A 785 36.09 -1.41 -1.37
C ARG A 785 34.88 -2.03 -0.65
N SER A 786 34.68 -3.35 -0.76
CA SER A 786 33.66 -4.08 0.00
C SER A 786 34.24 -5.20 0.86
N HIS A 787 33.67 -5.34 2.07
CA HIS A 787 34.16 -6.29 3.08
C HIS A 787 33.02 -7.17 3.59
N HIS A 788 33.33 -8.42 3.95
CA HIS A 788 32.35 -9.37 4.46
C HIS A 788 32.15 -9.18 5.96
N CYS A 789 30.98 -8.70 6.36
CA CYS A 789 30.59 -8.71 7.76
C CYS A 789 30.12 -10.10 8.17
N SER A 790 30.82 -10.72 9.11
CA SER A 790 30.45 -12.01 9.70
C SER A 790 29.07 -11.98 10.39
N ARG A 791 28.74 -10.88 11.09
CA ARG A 791 27.46 -10.72 11.81
C ARG A 791 26.28 -10.57 10.85
N CYS A 792 26.42 -9.74 9.82
CA CYS A 792 25.38 -9.58 8.79
C CYS A 792 25.41 -10.68 7.70
N ARG A 793 26.38 -11.60 7.74
CA ARG A 793 26.61 -12.69 6.78
C ARG A 793 26.57 -12.24 5.30
N ARG A 794 27.13 -11.05 5.02
CA ARG A 794 27.09 -10.39 3.71
C ARG A 794 28.33 -9.53 3.47
N CYS A 795 28.70 -9.39 2.20
CA CYS A 795 29.59 -8.30 1.78
C CYS A 795 28.83 -6.97 1.73
N VAL A 796 29.48 -5.90 2.18
CA VAL A 796 28.91 -4.55 2.30
C VAL A 796 29.81 -3.57 1.54
N MET A 797 29.22 -2.75 0.67
CA MET A 797 29.91 -1.75 -0.15
C MET A 797 30.28 -0.52 0.70
N LEU A 798 31.56 -0.10 0.63
CA LEU A 798 32.13 0.92 1.52
C LEU A 798 31.81 0.59 2.98
N MET A 799 32.15 -0.63 3.41
CA MET A 799 31.89 -1.09 4.78
C MET A 799 32.80 -0.34 5.75
N ASP A 800 32.20 0.45 6.62
CA ASP A 800 32.92 1.21 7.62
C ASP A 800 33.12 0.41 8.91
N HIS A 801 32.03 -0.08 9.49
CA HIS A 801 32.06 -1.08 10.57
C HIS A 801 30.70 -1.80 10.68
N HIS A 802 30.62 -2.78 11.59
CA HIS A 802 29.34 -3.30 12.06
C HIS A 802 28.98 -2.64 13.39
N CYS A 803 27.89 -1.88 13.42
CA CYS A 803 27.48 -1.11 14.58
C CYS A 803 26.37 -1.86 15.36
N PRO A 804 26.61 -2.25 16.63
CA PRO A 804 25.59 -2.93 17.44
C PRO A 804 24.33 -2.10 17.66
N TRP A 805 24.48 -0.77 17.82
CA TRP A 805 23.38 0.14 18.17
C TRP A 805 22.30 0.27 17.10
N ILE A 806 22.66 0.16 15.83
CA ILE A 806 21.71 0.10 14.70
C ILE A 806 21.44 -1.35 14.24
N ASN A 807 22.04 -2.34 14.92
CA ASN A 807 22.09 -3.77 14.57
C ASN A 807 22.37 -4.03 13.07
N ASN A 808 23.28 -3.25 12.48
CA ASN A 808 23.51 -3.22 11.03
C ASN A 808 24.95 -2.79 10.73
N CYS A 809 25.40 -3.00 9.50
CA CYS A 809 26.64 -2.39 9.03
C CYS A 809 26.41 -0.91 8.72
N VAL A 810 27.41 -0.09 9.07
CA VAL A 810 27.55 1.27 8.56
C VAL A 810 28.30 1.17 7.22
N GLY A 811 27.78 1.83 6.19
CA GLY A 811 28.43 1.89 4.88
C GLY A 811 27.64 2.69 3.85
N SER A 812 27.99 2.52 2.57
CA SER A 812 27.54 3.30 1.39
C SER A 812 26.07 3.75 1.35
N ARG A 813 25.14 2.99 1.94
CA ARG A 813 23.69 3.30 1.90
C ARG A 813 23.13 3.93 3.18
N ASN A 814 23.81 3.88 4.33
CA ASN A 814 23.31 4.40 5.61
C ASN A 814 24.28 5.27 6.43
N GLN A 815 25.56 5.41 6.04
CA GLN A 815 26.57 6.19 6.77
C GLN A 815 26.13 7.64 7.07
N PHE A 816 25.53 8.33 6.10
CA PHE A 816 24.97 9.67 6.31
C PHE A 816 23.82 9.72 7.33
N HIS A 817 23.00 8.67 7.42
CA HIS A 817 21.94 8.56 8.42
C HIS A 817 22.50 8.21 9.80
N PHE A 818 23.57 7.39 9.86
CA PHE A 818 24.27 7.06 11.09
C PHE A 818 24.96 8.29 11.71
N ILE A 819 25.64 9.12 10.91
CA ILE A 819 26.24 10.38 11.38
C ILE A 819 25.17 11.34 11.92
N ARG A 820 24.02 11.47 11.24
CA ARG A 820 22.88 12.26 11.74
C ARG A 820 22.32 11.71 13.05
N PHE A 821 22.22 10.40 13.20
CA PHE A 821 21.83 9.76 14.46
C PHE A 821 22.80 10.15 15.60
N LEU A 822 24.11 9.96 15.41
CA LEU A 822 25.11 10.32 16.42
C LEU A 822 25.04 11.82 16.79
N PHE A 823 24.89 12.71 15.79
CA PHE A 823 24.77 14.15 16.01
C PHE A 823 23.58 14.53 16.92
N PHE A 824 22.39 13.94 16.70
CA PHE A 824 21.25 14.20 17.59
C PHE A 824 21.38 13.51 18.96
N VAL A 825 22.08 12.38 19.06
CA VAL A 825 22.44 11.78 20.36
C VAL A 825 23.38 12.69 21.15
N LEU A 826 24.38 13.30 20.50
CA LEU A 826 25.29 14.26 21.15
C LEU A 826 24.53 15.46 21.73
N ILE A 827 23.61 16.06 20.95
CA ILE A 827 22.75 17.17 21.43
C ILE A 827 21.85 16.72 22.59
N GLY A 828 21.30 15.49 22.51
CA GLY A 828 20.51 14.89 23.60
C GLY A 828 21.30 14.72 24.90
N ALA A 829 22.55 14.24 24.80
CA ALA A 829 23.44 14.08 25.95
C ALA A 829 23.86 15.43 26.54
N ILE A 830 24.18 16.44 25.71
CA ILE A 830 24.48 17.81 26.16
C ILE A 830 23.31 18.42 26.93
N HIS A 831 22.09 18.37 26.37
CA HIS A 831 20.88 18.84 27.06
C HIS A 831 20.65 18.10 28.39
N SER A 832 20.86 16.77 28.41
CA SER A 832 20.68 15.97 29.63
C SER A 832 21.70 16.31 30.71
N SER A 833 22.98 16.50 30.36
CA SER A 833 24.02 16.95 31.30
C SER A 833 23.70 18.32 31.89
N ILE A 834 23.20 19.27 31.08
CA ILE A 834 22.79 20.60 31.56
C ILE A 834 21.67 20.46 32.61
N VAL A 835 20.58 19.75 32.29
CA VAL A 835 19.44 19.56 33.20
C VAL A 835 19.87 18.87 34.50
N LEU A 836 20.58 17.75 34.41
CA LEU A 836 21.05 16.99 35.59
C LEU A 836 21.98 17.83 36.48
N THR A 837 22.89 18.61 35.87
CA THR A 837 23.81 19.48 36.62
C THR A 837 23.07 20.64 37.29
N SER A 838 22.09 21.27 36.63
CA SER A 838 21.26 22.31 37.24
C SER A 838 20.41 21.78 38.41
N CYS A 839 19.85 20.56 38.28
CA CYS A 839 19.13 19.91 39.37
C CYS A 839 20.05 19.63 40.57
N LEU A 840 21.22 19.02 40.34
CA LEU A 840 22.21 18.72 41.38
C LEU A 840 22.72 19.99 42.07
N TYR A 841 23.00 21.06 41.32
CA TYR A 841 23.41 22.35 41.86
C TYR A 841 22.35 22.96 42.78
N LYS A 842 21.06 22.92 42.39
CA LYS A 842 19.95 23.44 43.20
C LYS A 842 19.78 22.66 44.51
N VAL A 843 19.99 21.34 44.49
CA VAL A 843 19.97 20.49 45.70
C VAL A 843 21.12 20.87 46.65
N VAL A 844 22.35 20.96 46.14
CA VAL A 844 23.55 21.23 46.95
C VAL A 844 23.55 22.64 47.55
N THR A 845 23.01 23.63 46.82
CA THR A 845 22.97 25.03 47.27
C THR A 845 21.78 25.40 48.15
N THR A 846 20.81 24.50 48.33
CA THR A 846 19.68 24.73 49.25
C THR A 846 20.16 24.68 50.70
N LYS A 847 19.95 25.78 51.46
CA LYS A 847 20.60 26.02 52.77
C LYS A 847 20.42 24.92 53.82
N ASN A 848 19.35 24.13 53.75
CA ASN A 848 19.08 23.06 54.71
C ASN A 848 19.77 21.74 54.37
N THR A 849 20.20 21.51 53.12
CA THR A 849 20.71 20.21 52.66
C THR A 849 21.99 19.79 53.39
N LEU A 850 22.93 20.73 53.61
CA LEU A 850 24.17 20.47 54.36
C LEU A 850 23.89 20.09 55.83
N ILE A 851 22.94 20.78 56.47
CA ILE A 851 22.53 20.50 57.85
C ILE A 851 21.85 19.13 57.93
N PHE A 852 20.98 18.81 56.97
CA PHE A 852 20.27 17.52 56.92
C PHE A 852 21.22 16.34 56.67
N ILE A 853 22.22 16.49 55.80
CA ILE A 853 23.28 15.49 55.59
C ILE A 853 24.11 15.29 56.87
N LEU A 854 24.46 16.38 57.58
CA LEU A 854 25.20 16.29 58.84
C LEU A 854 24.38 15.55 59.92
N ILE A 855 23.07 15.84 60.01
CA ILE A 855 22.13 15.16 60.91
C ILE A 855 21.97 13.67 60.54
N MET A 856 21.88 13.32 59.26
CA MET A 856 21.82 11.92 58.81
C MET A 856 23.09 11.14 59.19
N ILE A 857 24.27 11.75 59.08
CA ILE A 857 25.54 11.12 59.46
C ILE A 857 25.57 10.85 60.97
N LEU A 858 25.11 11.81 61.79
CA LEU A 858 25.06 11.70 63.26
C LEU A 858 23.98 10.71 63.77
N ASN A 859 22.81 10.64 63.12
CA ASN A 859 21.68 9.82 63.59
C ASN A 859 21.85 8.30 63.38
N THR A 860 22.95 7.84 62.78
CA THR A 860 23.27 6.40 62.64
C THR A 860 23.50 5.66 63.97
N SER A 861 23.49 6.37 65.11
CA SER A 861 23.78 5.82 66.45
C SER A 861 22.58 5.69 67.40
N ILE A 862 21.37 6.15 67.04
CA ILE A 862 20.21 6.21 67.98
C ILE A 862 18.93 5.66 67.35
N SER A 863 18.87 4.34 67.14
CA SER A 863 17.73 3.62 66.55
C SER A 863 16.97 2.71 67.55
N SER A 864 17.15 2.93 68.86
CA SER A 864 16.83 1.91 69.89
C SER A 864 15.83 2.31 70.99
N ILE A 865 15.34 3.57 71.04
CA ILE A 865 14.61 4.10 72.22
C ILE A 865 13.23 4.73 71.87
N SER A 866 12.97 5.10 70.61
CA SER A 866 11.78 5.88 70.21
C SER A 866 10.44 5.11 70.17
N TYR A 867 10.41 3.81 70.48
CA TYR A 867 9.23 2.95 70.31
C TYR A 867 8.28 2.90 71.53
N LEU A 868 8.50 3.74 72.56
CA LEU A 868 7.93 3.51 73.91
C LEU A 868 7.21 4.72 74.57
N MET A 869 7.03 5.87 73.89
CA MET A 869 6.32 7.01 74.50
C MET A 869 5.38 7.80 73.56
N ASP A 870 4.17 8.01 74.08
CA ASP A 870 3.11 8.99 73.75
C ASP A 870 2.56 9.07 72.29
N PRO A 871 1.31 8.63 72.04
CA PRO A 871 0.63 8.80 70.75
C PRO A 871 0.04 10.22 70.50
N LYS A 872 0.39 11.25 71.29
CA LYS A 872 -0.17 12.62 71.16
C LYS A 872 0.87 13.76 71.04
N SER A 873 1.98 13.54 70.31
CA SER A 873 2.91 14.64 69.99
C SER A 873 2.39 15.57 68.87
N LYS A 874 2.63 16.88 69.02
CA LYS A 874 1.91 17.96 68.33
C LYS A 874 2.59 18.47 67.04
N TYR A 875 3.13 17.55 66.23
CA TYR A 875 4.04 17.87 65.11
C TYR A 875 3.51 17.58 63.69
N SER A 876 2.26 17.16 63.54
CA SER A 876 1.66 16.76 62.24
C SER A 876 1.17 17.92 61.34
N GLN A 877 1.80 19.10 61.41
CA GLN A 877 1.41 20.30 60.63
C GLN A 877 2.62 21.09 60.09
N LEU A 878 3.63 20.38 59.61
CA LEU A 878 4.58 20.90 58.62
C LEU A 878 4.50 19.99 57.41
N GLU A 879 3.94 20.48 56.31
CA GLU A 879 3.98 19.77 55.03
C GLU A 879 5.45 19.65 54.59
N PRO A 880 5.93 18.45 54.24
CA PRO A 880 7.29 18.27 53.77
C PRO A 880 7.42 18.90 52.38
N PHE A 881 8.13 20.03 52.30
CA PHE A 881 8.55 20.60 51.02
C PHE A 881 9.39 19.55 50.26
N ASP A 882 8.89 19.09 49.11
CA ASP A 882 9.48 17.97 48.36
C ASP A 882 10.90 18.26 47.86
N LEU A 883 11.89 17.90 48.69
CA LEU A 883 13.28 17.77 48.28
C LEU A 883 13.48 16.35 47.73
N PRO A 884 13.74 16.18 46.41
CA PRO A 884 13.62 14.89 45.72
C PRO A 884 14.75 13.88 46.03
N ILE A 885 15.54 14.13 47.08
CA ILE A 885 16.68 13.31 47.50
C ILE A 885 16.50 13.04 49.01
N THR A 886 15.69 12.03 49.30
CA THR A 886 15.36 11.57 50.66
C THR A 886 16.42 10.64 51.28
N SER A 887 17.52 10.39 50.56
CA SER A 887 18.57 9.46 51.00
C SER A 887 19.93 9.76 50.34
N ILE A 888 21.01 9.40 51.04
CA ILE A 888 22.40 9.49 50.54
C ILE A 888 22.57 8.68 49.23
N SER A 889 21.88 7.56 49.09
CA SER A 889 21.83 6.76 47.85
C SER A 889 21.27 7.56 46.66
N MET A 890 20.20 8.33 46.84
CA MET A 890 19.65 9.19 45.78
C MET A 890 20.63 10.31 45.39
N PHE A 891 21.39 10.86 46.34
CA PHE A 891 22.46 11.83 46.05
C PHE A 891 23.60 11.20 45.22
N ILE A 892 24.10 10.03 45.63
CA ILE A 892 25.17 9.31 44.93
C ILE A 892 24.72 8.94 43.51
N VAL A 893 23.50 8.41 43.33
CA VAL A 893 22.92 8.14 42.00
C VAL A 893 22.84 9.40 41.15
N SER A 894 22.48 10.56 41.72
CA SER A 894 22.43 11.84 40.98
C SER A 894 23.81 12.27 40.48
N VAL A 895 24.85 12.17 41.33
CA VAL A 895 26.24 12.49 40.95
C VAL A 895 26.74 11.53 39.85
N LEU A 896 26.48 10.23 39.99
CA LEU A 896 26.85 9.23 38.99
C LEU A 896 26.12 9.43 37.65
N ALA A 897 24.84 9.84 37.67
CA ALA A 897 24.08 10.15 36.46
C ALA A 897 24.65 11.36 35.69
N VAL A 898 25.07 12.42 36.41
CA VAL A 898 25.79 13.56 35.80
C VAL A 898 27.09 13.07 35.15
N GLY A 899 27.92 12.32 35.88
CA GLY A 899 29.19 11.79 35.38
C GLY A 899 29.02 10.91 34.14
N LEU A 900 28.04 10.00 34.15
CA LEU A 900 27.69 9.15 33.00
C LEU A 900 27.26 9.97 31.78
N SER A 901 26.46 11.01 31.97
CA SER A 901 25.99 11.89 30.89
C SER A 901 27.17 12.61 30.21
N TYR A 902 28.13 13.14 30.99
CA TYR A 902 29.37 13.70 30.42
C TYR A 902 30.25 12.66 29.71
N GLY A 903 30.33 11.43 30.24
CA GLY A 903 31.04 10.32 29.56
C GLY A 903 30.43 9.98 28.20
N ILE A 904 29.10 9.99 28.08
CA ILE A 904 28.38 9.77 26.81
C ILE A 904 28.66 10.89 25.81
N ILE A 905 28.68 12.16 26.23
CA ILE A 905 29.03 13.30 25.36
C ILE A 905 30.42 13.07 24.73
N PHE A 906 31.43 12.75 25.54
CA PHE A 906 32.80 12.56 25.08
C PHE A 906 32.92 11.36 24.11
N ALA A 907 32.32 10.21 24.45
CA ALA A 907 32.35 9.03 23.62
C ALA A 907 31.64 9.24 22.26
N VAL A 908 30.47 9.88 22.25
CA VAL A 908 29.71 10.13 21.01
C VAL A 908 30.40 11.19 20.15
N PHE A 909 31.04 12.20 20.76
CA PHE A 909 31.84 13.18 20.03
C PHE A 909 33.02 12.53 19.29
N ILE A 910 33.77 11.63 19.95
CA ILE A 910 34.85 10.86 19.31
C ILE A 910 34.33 10.03 18.15
N LEU A 911 33.20 9.33 18.30
CA LEU A 911 32.60 8.54 17.22
C LEU A 911 32.19 9.41 16.01
N ILE A 912 31.66 10.61 16.23
CA ILE A 912 31.37 11.56 15.15
C ILE A 912 32.65 12.03 14.46
N PHE A 913 33.68 12.39 15.25
CA PHE A 913 34.96 12.83 14.72
C PHE A 913 35.61 11.77 13.82
N MET A 914 35.65 10.50 14.27
CA MET A 914 36.16 9.38 13.46
C MET A 914 35.38 9.21 12.15
N GLN A 915 34.04 9.20 12.21
CA GLN A 915 33.21 9.06 11.01
C GLN A 915 33.42 10.19 9.99
N LEU A 916 33.63 11.42 10.45
CA LEU A 916 33.90 12.57 9.58
C LEU A 916 35.35 12.54 9.05
N HIS A 917 36.32 12.09 9.84
CA HIS A 917 37.71 11.95 9.41
C HIS A 917 37.85 10.93 8.27
N SER A 918 37.31 9.72 8.41
CA SER A 918 37.44 8.68 7.36
C SER A 918 36.81 9.13 6.04
N ILE A 919 35.67 9.84 6.11
CA ILE A 919 35.03 10.48 4.95
C ILE A 919 35.93 11.53 4.30
N TRP A 920 36.58 12.40 5.09
CA TRP A 920 37.49 13.43 4.59
C TRP A 920 38.69 12.84 3.82
N GLN A 921 39.20 11.68 4.27
CA GLN A 921 40.32 10.99 3.62
C GLN A 921 39.92 10.09 2.42
N ASP A 922 38.63 10.03 2.05
CA ASP A 922 38.04 9.03 1.14
C ASP A 922 38.49 7.58 1.52
N THR A 923 38.26 7.24 2.79
CA THR A 923 38.53 5.93 3.41
C THR A 923 37.33 5.44 4.20
N THR A 924 37.40 4.20 4.68
CA THR A 924 36.45 3.58 5.60
C THR A 924 37.21 3.05 6.82
N GLY A 925 36.53 2.88 7.97
CA GLY A 925 37.17 2.36 9.18
C GLY A 925 37.87 1.00 9.04
N ILE A 926 37.53 0.20 8.02
CA ILE A 926 38.27 -1.03 7.68
C ILE A 926 39.51 -0.74 6.83
N GLU A 927 39.47 0.24 5.94
CA GLU A 927 40.64 0.64 5.13
C GLU A 927 41.69 1.38 5.97
N GLU A 928 41.29 2.14 6.99
CA GLU A 928 42.20 2.70 8.00
C GLU A 928 42.89 1.60 8.83
N GLN A 929 42.21 0.48 9.10
CA GLN A 929 42.75 -0.65 9.88
C GLN A 929 43.57 -1.65 9.05
N PHE A 930 43.37 -1.71 7.73
CA PHE A 930 44.01 -2.68 6.84
C PHE A 930 44.49 -2.03 5.52
N PRO A 931 45.59 -1.24 5.54
CA PRO A 931 46.00 -0.41 4.40
C PRO A 931 46.22 -1.19 3.08
N ASP A 932 46.85 -2.37 3.15
CA ASP A 932 47.13 -3.21 1.98
C ASP A 932 45.86 -3.63 1.23
N ALA A 933 44.74 -3.75 1.94
CA ALA A 933 43.46 -4.09 1.33
C ALA A 933 42.88 -2.93 0.49
N ALA A 934 43.23 -1.68 0.81
CA ALA A 934 42.76 -0.47 0.15
C ALA A 934 43.53 -0.17 -1.15
N ILE A 935 44.85 -0.43 -1.18
CA ILE A 935 45.71 -0.21 -2.37
C ILE A 935 45.17 -1.02 -3.57
N SER A 936 44.88 -2.31 -3.36
CA SER A 936 44.26 -3.20 -4.36
C SER A 936 42.86 -2.75 -4.82
N ALA A 937 42.16 -1.91 -4.06
CA ALA A 937 40.79 -1.49 -4.35
C ALA A 937 40.72 -0.13 -5.06
N LYS A 938 41.68 0.78 -4.79
CA LYS A 938 41.80 2.08 -5.48
C LYS A 938 42.48 1.98 -6.86
N SER A 939 43.22 0.89 -7.14
CA SER A 939 43.86 0.64 -8.45
C SER A 939 43.00 -0.09 -9.48
N ALA A 940 41.83 -0.62 -9.09
CA ALA A 940 40.96 -1.36 -10.01
C ALA A 940 40.21 -0.42 -10.96
N LYS A 941 40.49 -0.52 -12.28
CA LYS A 941 39.89 0.29 -13.37
C LYS A 941 38.35 0.39 -13.27
N ILE A 942 37.72 -0.71 -12.89
CA ILE A 942 36.28 -0.89 -12.61
C ILE A 942 35.72 0.19 -11.67
N TRP A 943 36.47 0.60 -10.65
CA TRP A 943 35.95 1.52 -9.61
C TRP A 943 35.72 2.93 -10.14
N THR A 944 36.55 3.37 -11.09
CA THR A 944 36.42 4.68 -11.76
C THR A 944 35.13 4.75 -12.59
N GLU A 945 34.81 3.66 -13.31
CA GLU A 945 33.59 3.54 -14.12
C GLU A 945 32.33 3.31 -13.27
N TYR A 946 32.44 2.64 -12.12
CA TYR A 946 31.34 2.54 -11.15
C TYR A 946 31.05 3.89 -10.46
N ARG A 947 32.07 4.72 -10.19
CA ARG A 947 31.89 6.04 -9.56
C ARG A 947 31.22 7.05 -10.50
N THR A 948 31.44 6.95 -11.81
CA THR A 948 30.76 7.80 -12.81
C THR A 948 29.36 7.30 -13.18
N ASN A 949 29.17 6.00 -13.41
CA ASN A 949 27.87 5.46 -13.84
C ASN A 949 26.87 5.16 -12.70
N GLY A 950 27.35 5.02 -11.45
CA GLY A 950 26.56 4.54 -10.31
C GLY A 950 25.35 5.40 -9.91
N LEU A 951 25.32 6.69 -10.29
CA LEU A 951 24.18 7.57 -10.05
C LEU A 951 22.96 7.24 -10.94
N VAL A 952 23.18 6.63 -12.12
CA VAL A 952 22.13 6.42 -13.13
C VAL A 952 21.39 5.08 -12.94
N GLN A 953 22.08 4.02 -12.51
CA GLN A 953 21.51 2.66 -12.45
C GLN A 953 20.46 2.43 -11.34
N ARG A 954 20.28 3.37 -10.40
CA ARG A 954 19.46 3.20 -9.18
C ARG A 954 17.96 2.88 -9.41
N ARG A 955 17.46 2.96 -10.65
CA ARG A 955 16.07 2.65 -11.03
C ARG A 955 15.82 1.24 -11.60
N ARG A 956 16.83 0.48 -12.07
CA ARG A 956 16.58 -0.69 -12.97
C ARG A 956 16.69 -2.10 -12.38
N ARG A 957 17.18 -2.31 -11.15
CA ARG A 957 17.43 -3.67 -10.59
C ARG A 957 16.52 -4.04 -9.39
N LYS A 958 15.19 -3.94 -9.57
CA LYS A 958 14.18 -4.48 -8.60
C LYS A 958 13.53 -5.80 -9.05
N LEU A 959 13.85 -6.29 -10.25
CA LEU A 959 13.30 -7.51 -10.84
C LEU A 959 14.42 -8.38 -11.43
N SER A 960 14.64 -9.57 -10.84
CA SER A 960 15.03 -10.84 -11.50
C SER A 960 15.65 -11.87 -10.54
N TYR A 961 15.32 -13.15 -10.78
CA TYR A 961 15.92 -14.36 -10.19
C TYR A 961 15.84 -14.54 -8.66
N CYS A 962 14.67 -15.02 -8.23
CA CYS A 962 14.63 -16.27 -7.47
C CYS A 962 14.49 -17.47 -8.44
N LYS A 963 14.76 -18.69 -7.94
CA LYS A 963 14.71 -19.99 -8.64
C LYS A 963 15.78 -20.21 -9.74
N ASN A 964 16.85 -20.91 -9.37
CA ASN A 964 16.96 -22.37 -9.59
C ASN A 964 17.64 -23.00 -8.36
N GLY A 965 17.58 -24.33 -8.20
CA GLY A 965 17.73 -24.99 -6.89
C GLY A 965 19.00 -25.82 -6.68
N MET A 966 19.11 -26.40 -5.46
CA MET A 966 19.86 -27.60 -5.04
C MET A 966 21.40 -27.60 -5.27
N ILE A 967 22.30 -28.05 -4.38
CA ILE A 967 22.27 -28.81 -3.09
C ILE A 967 23.65 -28.55 -2.40
N SER A 968 23.99 -28.72 -1.12
CA SER A 968 23.39 -29.34 0.10
C SER A 968 24.06 -28.85 1.40
N ASN A 969 23.43 -29.13 2.55
CA ASN A 969 24.00 -29.34 3.91
C ASN A 969 24.51 -28.16 4.78
N GLU A 970 24.48 -28.45 6.10
CA GLU A 970 24.83 -27.61 7.28
C GLU A 970 23.96 -26.36 7.54
N ASN A 971 23.25 -26.18 8.66
CA ASN A 971 22.94 -27.00 9.85
C ASN A 971 21.45 -26.75 10.25
N ASN A 972 20.58 -27.68 10.66
CA ASN A 972 20.66 -28.99 11.36
C ASN A 972 20.55 -28.95 12.92
N GLU A 973 19.97 -27.89 13.48
CA GLU A 973 19.41 -27.89 14.86
C GLU A 973 17.89 -27.67 14.89
N THR A 974 17.37 -26.61 14.23
CA THR A 974 15.93 -26.29 14.24
C THR A 974 15.06 -27.47 13.76
N LEU A 975 15.52 -28.19 12.73
CA LEU A 975 14.87 -29.39 12.20
C LEU A 975 14.86 -30.57 13.19
N LYS A 976 15.87 -30.69 14.07
CA LYS A 976 15.87 -31.73 15.12
C LYS A 976 14.82 -31.42 16.18
N ILE A 977 14.76 -30.18 16.65
CA ILE A 977 13.79 -29.74 17.65
C ILE A 977 12.35 -29.89 17.12
N ILE A 978 12.10 -29.49 15.87
CA ILE A 978 10.77 -29.61 15.24
C ILE A 978 10.37 -31.08 15.06
N ASN A 979 11.26 -31.96 14.58
CA ASN A 979 10.95 -33.39 14.43
C ASN A 979 10.74 -34.10 15.79
N ILE A 980 11.48 -33.72 16.84
CA ILE A 980 11.26 -34.20 18.22
C ILE A 980 9.89 -33.73 18.77
N PHE A 981 9.34 -32.62 18.25
CA PHE A 981 8.01 -32.11 18.62
C PHE A 981 6.86 -32.57 17.71
N MET A 982 7.15 -33.31 16.63
CA MET A 982 6.17 -33.76 15.63
C MET A 982 5.85 -35.26 15.71
N HIS A 983 6.61 -36.01 16.51
CA HIS A 983 6.10 -37.17 17.22
C HIS A 983 5.44 -36.76 18.57
#